data_AF-A0A1I3AQ93-F1
#
_entry.id   AF-A0A1I3AQ93-F1
#
_cell.length_a   1.000
_cell.length_b   1.000
_cell.length_c   1.000
_cell.angle_alpha   90.00
_cell.angle_beta   90.00
_cell.angle_gamma   90.00
#
_symmetry.space_group_name_H-M   'P 1'
#
loop_
_entity.id
_entity.type
_entity.pdbx_description
1 polymer ?
#
loop_
_entity_poly.entity_id
_entity_poly.type
_entity_poly.pdbx_seq_one_letter_code
_entity_poly.pdbx_strand_id
1 'polypeptide(L)'
;MKAVLTERLNKSPAGPAAGAAAMWGSGMSQSREKRWCGRSVLCNLILKLSTWKAGARKPGGVPNGGSGTIRAGWRSVRRQRGRSGKLFSISPFNFKHLAAPRGISRRAVQGRVGPVFLKYLPALMVMLVSACGGNPWNSPYPAADAEKNILYSAFAERPKHLDPVQSYSSNEILFTAQIYEPPLQYHYLKRPYELIPSAAAKMPVVQYFDQNGEQLKDDVDPAQIAYTVYEISIKPGIRYQPHPAFARNEGGEFFYHALEAKDLAGVHKLSDFPHSGSRELTAQDYVFQVKRLAHPKLHSPIFSLMSDYIVGLKEYSATLQAAAGQSGLSDKDAYLDLNSFPLEGAQVVDTHTYRIKIKGKYPQFMYWLAMPFFAPIPWEAERFYTQPGLAEKNITLDWYPVGTGPYMLTENDPNRVMILERNPNFHGETYPTEGMPDDEEAGLLKDAGKPLPFVEKVVFSRDKESIPRWNKFLQGYYDASGIGSDSFDQAVQLTGQGEATVTEAMKQQGIRLETAVAASTNYMGFNMLDPVVGGVGKQGRVAARKLRQAISIAVDYEEYVSIFANGRGIPAQGPIPPGIAGHREGKEGINPVVYDWVNGRARRKPIEAAKTLMAEAGYPNGMDARTGAPLVLYFDVTARGAEDKSSLDWMRKQFQKLNIQLVVRSTDYNRFQDKIRKGNAQIFEWGWNADYPDAENFLFLLHGPQQKTGSEGENAANYSNSEYDRLFEQMKNMENGPERQHIIDRMVNILRRDAPWLWGYHPKDYGLYHAWYSNVEPNRLSHNNMKYYRIDGSLRAQKRREWNEPVLGPITLVVVVLLASLIPAVVVYRRRERSAGISNSGIQPLLPSPAHRE
;
A
#
# COMPACT_ATOMS: atom_id res chain seq x y z
N MET A 1 -49.94 9.39 -9.09
CA MET A 1 -51.09 9.24 -10.03
C MET A 1 -51.98 8.10 -9.53
N LYS A 2 -53.26 8.02 -9.93
CA LYS A 2 -54.29 7.01 -9.51
C LYS A 2 -53.75 5.55 -9.58
N ALA A 3 -54.19 4.50 -8.86
CA ALA A 3 -55.36 4.21 -7.98
C ALA A 3 -55.13 2.86 -7.21
N VAL A 4 -55.91 2.29 -6.27
CA VAL A 4 -56.95 2.73 -5.28
C VAL A 4 -57.34 1.54 -4.34
N LEU A 5 -57.58 1.78 -3.02
CA LEU A 5 -58.20 0.87 -1.99
C LEU A 5 -57.48 -0.48 -1.65
N THR A 6 -57.70 -1.18 -0.52
CA THR A 6 -58.67 -1.08 0.60
C THR A 6 -58.09 -1.54 1.97
N GLU A 7 -58.64 -0.99 3.07
CA GLU A 7 -59.00 -1.56 4.41
C GLU A 7 -58.65 -3.04 4.83
N ARG A 8 -58.56 -3.46 6.12
CA ARG A 8 -58.98 -2.86 7.42
C ARG A 8 -58.32 -3.49 8.70
N LEU A 9 -58.08 -2.64 9.71
CA LEU A 9 -58.24 -2.78 11.19
C LEU A 9 -57.88 -4.06 12.02
N ASN A 10 -57.12 -3.80 13.11
CA ASN A 10 -57.32 -4.24 14.52
C ASN A 10 -57.36 -5.74 14.95
N LYS A 11 -56.38 -6.18 15.76
CA LYS A 11 -56.46 -6.16 17.25
C LYS A 11 -55.21 -6.70 17.98
N SER A 12 -54.84 -5.99 19.05
CA SER A 12 -54.24 -6.52 20.31
C SER A 12 -55.36 -6.40 21.40
N PRO A 13 -55.23 -6.81 22.70
CA PRO A 13 -54.01 -7.04 23.49
C PRO A 13 -54.09 -8.23 24.50
N ALA A 14 -53.24 -8.16 25.54
CA ALA A 14 -53.29 -8.79 26.88
C ALA A 14 -52.50 -10.09 27.14
N GLY A 15 -51.79 -10.08 28.28
CA GLY A 15 -51.33 -11.27 29.04
C GLY A 15 -52.23 -11.45 30.28
N PRO A 16 -51.72 -11.71 31.52
CA PRO A 16 -50.32 -11.78 31.98
C PRO A 16 -50.03 -13.00 32.91
N ALA A 17 -49.00 -12.88 33.76
CA ALA A 17 -48.72 -13.70 34.96
C ALA A 17 -48.28 -15.17 34.76
N ALA A 18 -47.72 -15.89 35.75
CA ALA A 18 -46.74 -15.56 36.82
C ALA A 18 -46.25 -16.88 37.47
N GLY A 19 -45.03 -16.93 38.01
CA GLY A 19 -44.51 -18.11 38.74
C GLY A 19 -43.04 -17.94 39.16
N ALA A 20 -42.65 -18.49 40.32
CA ALA A 20 -41.35 -18.23 40.94
C ALA A 20 -40.82 -19.43 41.77
N ALA A 21 -39.62 -19.25 42.35
CA ALA A 21 -38.93 -20.10 43.34
C ALA A 21 -38.24 -21.40 42.83
N ALA A 22 -37.25 -21.98 43.52
CA ALA A 22 -36.17 -21.41 44.36
C ALA A 22 -35.11 -22.50 44.76
N MET A 23 -33.98 -22.03 45.31
CA MET A 23 -33.08 -22.70 46.30
C MET A 23 -32.06 -23.80 45.91
N TRP A 24 -30.79 -23.42 46.14
CA TRP A 24 -29.77 -24.10 46.98
C TRP A 24 -28.94 -25.29 46.45
N GLY A 25 -27.69 -25.35 46.94
CA GLY A 25 -26.69 -26.40 46.70
C GLY A 25 -25.25 -25.87 46.87
N SER A 26 -24.65 -26.05 48.05
CA SER A 26 -23.33 -25.49 48.41
C SER A 26 -22.21 -26.55 48.48
N GLY A 27 -20.95 -26.13 48.33
CA GLY A 27 -19.76 -26.97 48.49
C GLY A 27 -18.47 -26.14 48.46
N MET A 28 -17.49 -26.42 49.34
CA MET A 28 -16.37 -25.51 49.62
C MET A 28 -15.10 -26.24 50.12
N SER A 29 -13.93 -25.67 49.83
CA SER A 29 -12.60 -26.05 50.41
C SER A 29 -12.01 -27.40 49.90
N GLN A 30 -10.70 -27.71 49.99
CA GLN A 30 -9.54 -26.98 50.54
C GLN A 30 -8.20 -27.43 49.88
N SER A 31 -7.40 -26.46 49.43
CA SER A 31 -5.96 -26.20 49.74
C SER A 31 -4.81 -27.23 49.62
N ARG A 32 -3.58 -26.66 49.56
CA ARG A 32 -2.20 -27.24 49.74
C ARG A 32 -1.56 -27.92 48.51
N GLU A 33 -0.23 -27.90 48.32
CA GLU A 33 0.84 -26.92 48.67
C GLU A 33 2.16 -27.28 47.92
N LYS A 34 3.17 -26.40 48.00
CA LYS A 34 4.64 -26.67 47.92
C LYS A 34 5.35 -26.99 46.58
N ARG A 35 5.98 -25.92 46.05
CA ARG A 35 7.45 -25.68 45.97
C ARG A 35 8.36 -26.50 45.02
N TRP A 36 8.93 -25.73 44.07
CA TRP A 36 10.37 -25.51 43.79
C TRP A 36 11.21 -26.50 42.96
N CYS A 37 12.13 -25.87 42.18
CA CYS A 37 13.29 -26.37 41.45
C CYS A 37 13.07 -27.46 40.35
N GLY A 38 13.77 -27.41 39.21
CA GLY A 38 14.66 -26.38 38.66
C GLY A 38 15.93 -26.93 38.01
N ARG A 39 16.38 -26.30 36.91
CA ARG A 39 17.67 -26.54 36.19
C ARG A 39 17.86 -27.97 35.62
N SER A 40 17.67 -28.17 34.32
CA SER A 40 18.60 -27.89 33.21
C SER A 40 19.61 -29.02 32.93
N VAL A 41 19.65 -29.52 31.68
CA VAL A 41 20.85 -30.12 31.08
C VAL A 41 20.81 -29.98 29.55
N LEU A 42 22.02 -29.81 29.03
CA LEU A 42 22.55 -29.81 27.66
C LEU A 42 21.92 -30.86 26.72
N CYS A 43 21.72 -30.66 25.41
CA CYS A 43 22.59 -30.12 24.33
C CYS A 43 23.48 -31.19 23.65
N ASN A 44 23.73 -31.02 22.33
CA ASN A 44 24.52 -31.83 21.38
C ASN A 44 23.92 -33.18 20.88
N LEU A 45 24.26 -33.72 19.69
CA LEU A 45 24.57 -33.13 18.36
C LEU A 45 24.67 -34.26 17.28
N ILE A 46 24.65 -33.92 15.98
CA ILE A 46 25.19 -34.67 14.80
C ILE A 46 24.44 -35.95 14.29
N LEU A 47 23.83 -35.77 13.11
CA LEU A 47 23.79 -36.62 11.89
C LEU A 47 23.92 -38.16 11.92
N LYS A 48 23.08 -38.81 11.10
CA LYS A 48 23.50 -39.92 10.21
C LYS A 48 22.71 -39.93 8.89
N LEU A 49 23.20 -40.67 7.89
CA LEU A 49 22.84 -40.56 6.46
C LEU A 49 22.21 -41.84 5.87
N SER A 50 21.32 -41.66 4.87
CA SER A 50 20.96 -42.63 3.81
C SER A 50 20.14 -43.88 4.25
N THR A 51 19.51 -44.68 3.39
CA THR A 51 19.45 -44.81 1.90
C THR A 51 18.06 -45.31 1.43
N TRP A 52 17.72 -45.07 0.15
CA TRP A 52 16.81 -45.87 -0.72
C TRP A 52 15.32 -45.98 -0.29
N LYS A 53 14.33 -46.11 -1.20
CA LYS A 53 14.32 -46.86 -2.47
C LYS A 53 13.26 -46.30 -3.44
N ALA A 54 13.47 -46.42 -4.75
CA ALA A 54 12.46 -46.09 -5.77
C ALA A 54 11.83 -47.37 -6.36
N GLY A 55 10.61 -47.27 -6.88
CA GLY A 55 9.92 -48.36 -7.58
C GLY A 55 8.90 -47.83 -8.59
N ALA A 56 8.98 -48.31 -9.83
CA ALA A 56 8.08 -47.90 -10.92
C ALA A 56 7.84 -49.07 -11.89
N ARG A 57 6.60 -49.19 -12.41
CA ARG A 57 6.24 -50.04 -13.57
C ARG A 57 5.08 -49.42 -14.37
N LYS A 58 4.92 -49.91 -15.61
CA LYS A 58 4.07 -49.46 -16.74
C LYS A 58 3.55 -50.75 -17.44
N PRO A 59 2.78 -50.72 -18.56
CA PRO A 59 1.62 -49.89 -18.95
C PRO A 59 0.48 -50.71 -19.64
N GLY A 60 -0.60 -50.05 -20.11
CA GLY A 60 -1.61 -50.58 -21.07
C GLY A 60 -3.01 -50.00 -20.80
N GLY A 61 -3.95 -49.84 -21.75
CA GLY A 61 -3.94 -50.02 -23.22
C GLY A 61 -5.19 -49.37 -23.87
N VAL A 62 -5.10 -48.98 -25.16
CA VAL A 62 -6.11 -48.32 -26.04
C VAL A 62 -7.12 -49.35 -26.65
N PRO A 63 -8.17 -49.03 -27.48
CA PRO A 63 -8.66 -47.74 -28.07
C PRO A 63 -10.21 -47.51 -28.18
N ASN A 64 -10.58 -46.38 -28.83
CA ASN A 64 -11.80 -46.04 -29.64
C ASN A 64 -12.71 -44.91 -29.09
N GLY A 65 -13.24 -43.99 -29.92
CA GLY A 65 -12.95 -43.70 -31.35
C GLY A 65 -13.92 -42.73 -32.05
N GLY A 66 -13.41 -41.93 -33.01
CA GLY A 66 -14.18 -41.12 -33.99
C GLY A 66 -14.65 -39.71 -33.53
N SER A 67 -14.97 -38.75 -34.42
CA SER A 67 -14.69 -38.58 -35.87
C SER A 67 -15.14 -37.19 -36.38
N GLY A 68 -14.51 -36.65 -37.45
CA GLY A 68 -14.82 -35.33 -38.07
C GLY A 68 -13.85 -34.22 -37.62
N THR A 69 -13.03 -33.54 -38.45
CA THR A 69 -12.99 -33.34 -39.92
C THR A 69 -14.17 -32.49 -40.43
N ILE A 70 -13.97 -31.33 -41.07
CA ILE A 70 -13.47 -31.18 -42.46
C ILE A 70 -12.80 -29.80 -42.73
N ARG A 71 -11.72 -29.81 -43.56
CA ARG A 71 -11.14 -28.82 -44.53
C ARG A 71 -11.35 -27.29 -44.39
N ALA A 72 -10.55 -26.43 -45.03
CA ALA A 72 -9.14 -26.42 -45.49
C ALA A 72 -8.85 -25.06 -46.16
N GLY A 73 -7.62 -24.54 -46.05
CA GLY A 73 -7.19 -23.32 -46.76
C GLY A 73 -5.68 -23.30 -47.00
N TRP A 74 -5.23 -23.83 -48.13
CA TRP A 74 -3.81 -23.87 -48.50
C TRP A 74 -3.43 -22.73 -49.44
N ARG A 75 -2.30 -22.08 -49.17
CA ARG A 75 -1.25 -21.81 -50.17
C ARG A 75 0.12 -21.93 -49.52
N SER A 76 1.10 -22.46 -50.26
CA SER A 76 2.50 -22.59 -49.83
C SER A 76 3.36 -21.51 -50.50
N VAL A 77 4.67 -21.42 -50.27
CA VAL A 77 5.66 -22.18 -51.07
C VAL A 77 7.06 -22.17 -50.43
N ARG A 78 7.68 -23.37 -50.33
CA ARG A 78 9.13 -23.72 -50.30
C ARG A 78 10.05 -23.07 -49.23
N ARG A 79 10.65 -23.88 -48.33
CA ARG A 79 11.94 -24.65 -48.43
C ARG A 79 13.20 -23.75 -48.33
N GLN A 80 14.28 -24.13 -47.64
CA GLN A 80 14.87 -25.48 -47.53
C GLN A 80 15.36 -25.92 -46.12
N ARG A 81 15.54 -27.26 -45.99
CA ARG A 81 16.58 -28.04 -45.26
C ARG A 81 17.40 -27.37 -44.13
N GLY A 82 17.61 -27.98 -42.95
CA GLY A 82 17.01 -29.19 -42.37
C GLY A 82 17.94 -30.05 -41.46
N ARG A 83 17.33 -30.92 -40.65
CA ARG A 83 17.89 -32.03 -39.84
C ARG A 83 18.79 -31.72 -38.61
N SER A 84 18.30 -32.18 -37.44
CA SER A 84 19.01 -32.83 -36.29
C SER A 84 20.29 -32.23 -35.69
N GLY A 85 20.47 -32.18 -34.37
CA GLY A 85 19.62 -32.66 -33.26
C GLY A 85 20.45 -33.16 -32.06
N LYS A 86 19.78 -33.46 -30.92
CA LYS A 86 20.33 -33.76 -29.58
C LYS A 86 20.94 -32.51 -28.88
N LEU A 87 20.45 -32.14 -27.69
CA LEU A 87 20.72 -32.75 -26.36
C LEU A 87 22.21 -32.72 -25.99
N PHE A 88 22.56 -31.80 -25.08
CA PHE A 88 23.80 -31.85 -24.31
C PHE A 88 23.52 -31.69 -22.82
N SER A 89 24.15 -32.54 -22.01
CA SER A 89 24.10 -32.49 -20.55
C SER A 89 25.22 -31.61 -20.00
N ILE A 90 24.99 -31.03 -18.83
CA ILE A 90 26.02 -30.37 -18.03
C ILE A 90 26.96 -31.42 -17.42
N SER A 91 28.27 -31.21 -17.49
CA SER A 91 29.26 -31.52 -16.44
C SER A 91 30.62 -30.86 -16.77
N PRO A 92 31.55 -30.70 -15.81
CA PRO A 92 32.50 -29.60 -15.81
C PRO A 92 33.82 -29.85 -16.57
N PHE A 93 34.41 -28.77 -17.08
CA PHE A 93 35.79 -28.74 -17.56
C PHE A 93 36.79 -28.77 -16.40
N ASN A 94 37.85 -29.55 -16.55
CA ASN A 94 39.00 -29.59 -15.65
C ASN A 94 40.29 -29.27 -16.43
N PHE A 95 41.22 -28.53 -15.83
CA PHE A 95 42.42 -28.03 -16.50
C PHE A 95 43.45 -29.15 -16.72
N LYS A 96 44.03 -29.25 -17.94
CA LYS A 96 45.43 -29.73 -18.15
C LYS A 96 45.99 -29.46 -19.56
N HIS A 97 47.25 -29.01 -19.56
CA HIS A 97 48.29 -28.99 -20.61
C HIS A 97 47.96 -28.94 -22.12
N LEU A 98 48.54 -27.93 -22.78
CA LEU A 98 49.40 -27.94 -24.00
C LEU A 98 49.76 -26.44 -24.25
N ALA A 99 50.84 -25.99 -24.87
CA ALA A 99 52.19 -26.50 -25.13
C ALA A 99 53.08 -25.27 -25.46
N ALA A 100 54.41 -25.33 -25.34
CA ALA A 100 55.28 -24.17 -25.62
C ALA A 100 55.86 -24.18 -27.05
N PRO A 101 55.74 -23.08 -27.83
CA PRO A 101 56.56 -22.85 -29.01
C PRO A 101 57.99 -22.43 -28.64
N ARG A 102 59.00 -22.98 -29.30
CA ARG A 102 60.38 -22.47 -29.27
C ARG A 102 60.51 -21.34 -30.31
N GLY A 103 61.22 -20.25 -30.02
CA GLY A 103 61.41 -19.19 -31.00
C GLY A 103 62.06 -17.88 -30.53
N ILE A 104 63.12 -17.91 -29.72
CA ILE A 104 63.86 -16.69 -29.36
C ILE A 104 64.90 -16.38 -30.44
N SER A 105 64.64 -15.35 -31.25
CA SER A 105 65.69 -14.63 -31.98
C SER A 105 66.21 -13.49 -31.08
N ARG A 106 67.54 -13.34 -30.98
CA ARG A 106 68.18 -12.38 -30.07
C ARG A 106 68.17 -10.97 -30.67
N ARG A 107 67.44 -10.04 -30.05
CA ARG A 107 67.87 -8.63 -29.99
C ARG A 107 68.24 -8.28 -28.55
N ALA A 108 69.48 -7.87 -28.34
CA ALA A 108 69.96 -7.42 -27.04
C ALA A 108 69.41 -6.02 -26.77
N VAL A 109 68.49 -5.92 -25.80
CA VAL A 109 68.11 -4.64 -25.19
C VAL A 109 68.74 -4.62 -23.80
N GLN A 110 69.81 -3.84 -23.64
CA GLN A 110 70.41 -3.55 -22.32
C GLN A 110 69.52 -2.56 -21.55
N GLY A 111 68.29 -2.97 -21.26
CA GLY A 111 67.36 -2.22 -20.42
C GLY A 111 67.67 -2.46 -18.96
N ARG A 112 68.13 -1.42 -18.25
CA ARG A 112 68.18 -1.45 -16.77
C ARG A 112 66.78 -1.78 -16.25
N VAL A 113 66.65 -2.87 -15.49
CA VAL A 113 65.44 -3.14 -14.69
C VAL A 113 65.46 -2.19 -13.49
N GLY A 114 65.13 -0.92 -13.74
CA GLY A 114 64.79 0.03 -12.69
C GLY A 114 63.58 -0.47 -11.90
N PRO A 115 63.37 0.00 -10.66
CA PRO A 115 62.40 -0.59 -9.76
C PRO A 115 60.96 -0.25 -10.20
N VAL A 116 60.39 -1.08 -11.07
CA VAL A 116 59.00 -1.00 -11.55
C VAL A 116 58.03 -0.98 -10.36
N PHE A 117 58.36 -1.70 -9.29
CA PHE A 117 57.62 -1.69 -8.03
C PHE A 117 57.54 -0.28 -7.38
N LEU A 118 58.59 0.54 -7.50
CA LEU A 118 58.60 1.92 -7.01
C LEU A 118 57.76 2.87 -7.88
N LYS A 119 57.56 2.57 -9.18
CA LYS A 119 56.69 3.37 -10.04
C LYS A 119 55.19 3.17 -9.74
N TYR A 120 54.82 2.00 -9.20
CA TYR A 120 53.45 1.73 -8.76
C TYR A 120 53.20 2.04 -7.29
N LEU A 121 54.24 2.28 -6.48
CA LEU A 121 54.10 2.65 -5.07
C LEU A 121 53.26 3.93 -4.85
N PRO A 122 53.41 5.02 -5.65
CA PRO A 122 52.55 6.19 -5.56
C PRO A 122 51.10 5.88 -5.93
N ALA A 123 50.87 5.05 -6.97
CA ALA A 123 49.52 4.65 -7.36
C ALA A 123 48.84 3.79 -6.28
N LEU A 124 49.60 2.91 -5.63
CA LEU A 124 49.12 2.11 -4.49
C LEU A 124 48.85 2.98 -3.26
N MET A 125 49.70 3.97 -2.97
CA MET A 125 49.43 4.97 -1.93
C MET A 125 48.21 5.84 -2.26
N VAL A 126 47.99 6.24 -3.51
CA VAL A 126 46.79 6.98 -3.92
C VAL A 126 45.53 6.12 -3.74
N MET A 127 45.56 4.83 -4.09
CA MET A 127 44.47 3.90 -3.78
C MET A 127 44.22 3.79 -2.26
N LEU A 128 45.27 3.65 -1.46
CA LEU A 128 45.16 3.56 0.01
C LEU A 128 44.66 4.86 0.66
N VAL A 129 45.07 6.03 0.16
CA VAL A 129 44.57 7.34 0.61
C VAL A 129 43.11 7.54 0.19
N SER A 130 42.69 7.05 -0.98
CA SER A 130 41.27 7.05 -1.38
C SER A 130 40.38 6.10 -0.54
N ALA A 131 40.97 5.20 0.25
CA ALA A 131 40.23 4.38 1.22
C ALA A 131 39.94 5.12 2.55
N CYS A 132 40.54 6.29 2.79
CA CYS A 132 40.35 7.11 4.01
C CYS A 132 39.07 7.98 3.97
N GLY A 133 38.01 7.53 3.31
CA GLY A 133 36.70 8.19 3.34
C GLY A 133 35.94 7.82 4.61
N GLY A 134 35.50 8.81 5.40
CA GLY A 134 34.73 8.63 6.64
C GLY A 134 33.27 8.19 6.46
N ASN A 135 32.94 7.54 5.33
CA ASN A 135 31.61 7.06 4.97
C ASN A 135 31.68 5.52 4.82
N PRO A 136 30.72 4.74 5.32
CA PRO A 136 30.77 3.28 5.22
C PRO A 136 30.95 2.79 3.77
N TRP A 137 31.84 1.81 3.56
CA TRP A 137 32.20 1.32 2.23
C TRP A 137 31.03 0.65 1.48
N ASN A 138 29.98 0.27 2.19
CA ASN A 138 28.73 -0.29 1.67
C ASN A 138 27.59 0.74 1.55
N SER A 139 27.85 2.04 1.76
CA SER A 139 26.82 3.07 1.69
C SER A 139 26.29 3.22 0.25
N PRO A 140 24.96 3.10 0.03
CA PRO A 140 24.35 3.30 -1.28
C PRO A 140 24.14 4.79 -1.64
N TYR A 141 24.55 5.72 -0.75
CA TYR A 141 24.26 7.15 -0.87
C TYR A 141 25.54 8.00 -0.92
N PRO A 142 25.52 9.17 -1.60
CA PRO A 142 26.66 10.06 -1.67
C PRO A 142 27.15 10.52 -0.28
N ALA A 143 28.47 10.60 -0.09
CA ALA A 143 29.05 11.06 1.17
C ALA A 143 28.62 12.49 1.54
N ALA A 144 28.37 13.35 0.54
CA ALA A 144 27.88 14.71 0.71
C ALA A 144 26.41 14.80 1.16
N ASP A 145 25.69 13.67 1.24
CA ASP A 145 24.27 13.57 1.62
C ASP A 145 24.06 12.86 2.97
N ALA A 146 25.14 12.51 3.68
CA ALA A 146 25.08 11.74 4.92
C ALA A 146 24.33 12.47 6.05
N GLU A 147 24.69 13.74 6.28
CA GLU A 147 24.24 14.56 7.42
C GLU A 147 23.09 15.52 7.06
N LYS A 148 22.57 15.47 5.82
CA LYS A 148 21.43 16.28 5.35
C LYS A 148 20.08 15.73 5.81
N ASN A 149 19.07 16.62 5.89
CA ASN A 149 17.67 16.28 6.18
C ASN A 149 16.96 15.68 4.95
N ILE A 150 17.45 14.51 4.53
CA ILE A 150 16.95 13.70 3.42
C ILE A 150 16.29 12.46 3.98
N LEU A 151 15.06 12.15 3.56
CA LEU A 151 14.34 10.93 3.93
C LEU A 151 14.62 9.82 2.90
N TYR A 152 15.17 8.69 3.35
CA TYR A 152 15.40 7.50 2.54
C TYR A 152 14.35 6.43 2.84
N SER A 153 13.59 6.07 1.81
CA SER A 153 12.49 5.12 1.87
C SER A 153 12.52 4.13 0.69
N ALA A 154 11.62 3.16 0.68
CA ALA A 154 11.54 2.14 -0.35
C ALA A 154 10.10 1.87 -0.82
N PHE A 155 9.95 1.50 -2.10
CA PHE A 155 8.68 1.10 -2.70
C PHE A 155 8.80 -0.26 -3.40
N ALA A 156 7.79 -1.11 -3.22
CA ALA A 156 7.75 -2.44 -3.83
C ALA A 156 7.08 -2.42 -5.21
N GLU A 157 5.95 -1.71 -5.32
CA GLU A 157 5.11 -1.64 -6.51
C GLU A 157 5.22 -0.27 -7.19
N ARG A 158 5.49 -0.30 -8.50
CA ARG A 158 5.50 0.88 -9.36
C ARG A 158 4.10 1.55 -9.38
N PRO A 159 3.98 2.87 -9.16
CA PRO A 159 2.74 3.59 -9.47
C PRO A 159 2.43 3.49 -10.97
N LYS A 160 1.15 3.36 -11.34
CA LYS A 160 0.73 3.34 -12.75
C LYS A 160 0.44 4.75 -13.22
N HIS A 161 -0.25 5.52 -12.37
CA HIS A 161 -0.73 6.87 -12.64
C HIS A 161 -0.16 7.88 -11.65
N LEU A 162 0.07 9.10 -12.14
CA LEU A 162 0.42 10.29 -11.36
C LEU A 162 -0.44 11.52 -11.76
N ASP A 163 -1.35 11.37 -12.72
CA ASP A 163 -2.42 12.34 -13.00
C ASP A 163 -3.49 12.25 -11.90
N PRO A 164 -3.86 13.36 -11.22
CA PRO A 164 -4.85 13.35 -10.15
C PRO A 164 -6.25 12.92 -10.59
N VAL A 165 -6.58 12.95 -11.88
CA VAL A 165 -7.86 12.44 -12.40
C VAL A 165 -7.89 10.90 -12.40
N GLN A 166 -6.73 10.25 -12.56
CA GLN A 166 -6.60 8.81 -12.84
C GLN A 166 -6.02 8.00 -11.66
N SER A 167 -5.16 8.61 -10.85
CA SER A 167 -4.51 8.03 -9.66
C SER A 167 -5.54 7.61 -8.61
N TYR A 168 -5.60 6.31 -8.25
CA TYR A 168 -6.53 5.79 -7.23
C TYR A 168 -5.98 4.59 -6.43
N SER A 169 -4.68 4.29 -6.46
CA SER A 169 -4.08 3.29 -5.55
C SER A 169 -3.19 3.89 -4.45
N SER A 170 -3.04 3.15 -3.35
CA SER A 170 -2.29 3.57 -2.16
C SER A 170 -0.78 3.79 -2.40
N ASN A 171 -0.21 3.19 -3.45
CA ASN A 171 1.16 3.44 -3.88
C ASN A 171 1.30 4.63 -4.86
N GLU A 172 0.20 5.18 -5.37
CA GLU A 172 0.16 6.38 -6.21
C GLU A 172 -0.03 7.64 -5.35
N ILE A 173 -0.99 7.58 -4.41
CA ILE A 173 -1.27 8.69 -3.46
C ILE A 173 -0.07 9.03 -2.55
N LEU A 174 0.83 8.06 -2.31
CA LEU A 174 2.14 8.27 -1.68
C LEU A 174 2.92 9.42 -2.32
N PHE A 175 2.85 9.57 -3.65
CA PHE A 175 3.50 10.63 -4.41
C PHE A 175 2.55 11.79 -4.69
N THR A 176 1.34 11.53 -5.20
CA THR A 176 0.45 12.59 -5.69
C THR A 176 0.02 13.55 -4.57
N ALA A 177 -0.19 13.06 -3.34
CA ALA A 177 -0.53 13.91 -2.18
C ALA A 177 0.63 14.83 -1.71
N GLN A 178 1.86 14.67 -2.20
CA GLN A 178 2.98 15.57 -1.86
C GLN A 178 3.13 16.73 -2.86
N ILE A 179 2.50 16.60 -4.04
CA ILE A 179 2.75 17.44 -5.22
C ILE A 179 1.50 18.26 -5.56
N TYR A 180 0.33 17.65 -5.45
CA TYR A 180 -0.96 18.30 -5.69
C TYR A 180 -1.60 18.76 -4.38
N GLU A 181 -2.25 19.93 -4.41
CA GLU A 181 -2.85 20.54 -3.24
C GLU A 181 -4.38 20.75 -3.42
N PRO A 182 -5.22 19.85 -2.90
CA PRO A 182 -6.65 20.05 -2.91
C PRO A 182 -7.07 21.22 -1.99
N PRO A 183 -8.32 21.70 -2.07
CA PRO A 183 -8.79 22.84 -1.27
C PRO A 183 -8.66 22.63 0.24
N LEU A 184 -8.95 21.40 0.69
CA LEU A 184 -8.89 20.97 2.09
C LEU A 184 -7.81 19.92 2.31
N GLN A 185 -7.50 19.66 3.57
CA GLN A 185 -6.66 18.55 4.02
C GLN A 185 -7.16 18.05 5.39
N TYR A 186 -6.70 16.89 5.85
CA TYR A 186 -6.97 16.46 7.22
C TYR A 186 -5.93 17.01 8.17
N HIS A 187 -6.36 17.49 9.34
CA HIS A 187 -5.45 17.91 10.41
C HIS A 187 -4.56 16.73 10.81
N TYR A 188 -3.24 16.93 10.74
CA TYR A 188 -2.26 15.83 10.85
C TYR A 188 -2.42 15.02 12.14
N LEU A 189 -2.49 15.72 13.28
CA LEU A 189 -2.49 15.13 14.63
C LEU A 189 -3.88 14.77 15.20
N LYS A 190 -4.90 15.63 15.06
CA LYS A 190 -6.21 15.46 15.72
C LYS A 190 -7.00 14.21 15.30
N ARG A 191 -7.68 13.56 16.25
CA ARG A 191 -8.55 12.38 16.10
C ARG A 191 -9.86 12.59 16.89
N PRO A 192 -11.07 12.27 16.37
CA PRO A 192 -11.38 11.85 15.00
C PRO A 192 -10.89 12.85 13.94
N TYR A 193 -10.75 12.39 12.70
CA TYR A 193 -10.09 13.16 11.64
C TYR A 193 -10.86 14.45 11.30
N GLU A 194 -10.26 15.59 11.61
CA GLU A 194 -10.78 16.94 11.35
C GLU A 194 -10.35 17.41 9.95
N LEU A 195 -11.28 17.97 9.16
CA LEU A 195 -10.97 18.66 7.91
C LEU A 195 -10.57 20.11 8.21
N ILE A 196 -9.47 20.56 7.62
CA ILE A 196 -8.96 21.94 7.70
C ILE A 196 -8.60 22.47 6.30
N PRO A 197 -8.48 23.79 6.09
CA PRO A 197 -8.08 24.34 4.80
C PRO A 197 -6.63 23.98 4.42
N SER A 198 -6.38 23.67 3.14
CA SER A 198 -5.04 23.56 2.54
C SER A 198 -4.81 24.73 1.59
N ALA A 199 -5.15 24.60 0.31
CA ALA A 199 -5.10 25.73 -0.62
C ALA A 199 -6.25 26.73 -0.40
N ALA A 200 -7.36 26.31 0.20
CA ALA A 200 -8.45 27.21 0.57
C ALA A 200 -8.04 28.15 1.71
N ALA A 201 -8.55 29.38 1.69
CA ALA A 201 -8.31 30.39 2.74
C ALA A 201 -9.16 30.18 4.00
N LYS A 202 -10.26 29.43 3.87
CA LYS A 202 -11.24 29.09 4.91
C LYS A 202 -11.96 27.79 4.50
N MET A 203 -12.75 27.21 5.40
CA MET A 203 -13.66 26.11 5.02
C MET A 203 -14.68 26.61 3.98
N PRO A 204 -15.06 25.80 2.97
CA PRO A 204 -16.05 26.19 1.97
C PRO A 204 -17.36 26.65 2.59
N VAL A 205 -17.94 27.72 2.03
CA VAL A 205 -19.27 28.18 2.42
C VAL A 205 -20.29 27.31 1.70
N VAL A 206 -21.15 26.64 2.47
CA VAL A 206 -22.20 25.77 1.94
C VAL A 206 -23.50 26.55 1.88
N GLN A 207 -24.23 26.45 0.77
CA GLN A 207 -25.53 27.11 0.55
C GLN A 207 -26.51 26.12 -0.08
N TYR A 208 -27.73 26.07 0.46
CA TYR A 208 -28.78 25.16 0.00
C TYR A 208 -29.81 25.91 -0.85
N PHE A 209 -30.32 25.28 -1.90
CA PHE A 209 -31.28 25.86 -2.83
C PHE A 209 -32.42 24.89 -3.17
N ASP A 210 -33.61 25.44 -3.38
CA ASP A 210 -34.80 24.70 -3.78
C ASP A 210 -34.86 24.47 -5.32
N GLN A 211 -35.96 23.88 -5.82
CA GLN A 211 -36.14 23.63 -7.26
C GLN A 211 -36.32 24.91 -8.10
N ASN A 212 -36.77 26.02 -7.49
CA ASN A 212 -36.93 27.31 -8.15
C ASN A 212 -35.64 28.14 -8.16
N GLY A 213 -34.64 27.77 -7.34
CA GLY A 213 -33.39 28.49 -7.16
C GLY A 213 -33.43 29.49 -6.00
N GLU A 214 -34.43 29.43 -5.12
CA GLU A 214 -34.49 30.21 -3.89
C GLU A 214 -33.54 29.61 -2.84
N GLN A 215 -32.83 30.47 -2.10
CA GLN A 215 -31.90 30.03 -1.06
C GLN A 215 -32.66 29.57 0.19
N LEU A 216 -32.39 28.34 0.61
CA LEU A 216 -32.94 27.72 1.81
C LEU A 216 -32.07 28.02 3.04
N LYS A 217 -32.65 27.79 4.23
CA LYS A 217 -31.92 27.85 5.51
C LYS A 217 -31.17 26.53 5.78
N ASP A 218 -30.18 26.61 6.66
CA ASP A 218 -29.34 25.46 7.04
C ASP A 218 -30.07 24.37 7.83
N ASP A 219 -31.22 24.70 8.44
CA ASP A 219 -32.07 23.82 9.25
C ASP A 219 -33.22 23.15 8.45
N VAL A 220 -33.24 23.29 7.12
CA VAL A 220 -34.28 22.72 6.26
C VAL A 220 -34.19 21.20 6.15
N ASP A 221 -35.34 20.54 5.95
CA ASP A 221 -35.40 19.11 5.60
C ASP A 221 -34.58 18.84 4.31
N PRO A 222 -33.59 17.92 4.33
CA PRO A 222 -32.81 17.57 3.15
C PRO A 222 -33.62 17.15 1.92
N ALA A 223 -34.87 16.72 2.08
CA ALA A 223 -35.77 16.40 0.96
C ALA A 223 -36.25 17.64 0.18
N GLN A 224 -36.11 18.86 0.73
CA GLN A 224 -36.45 20.12 0.05
C GLN A 224 -35.26 20.71 -0.73
N ILE A 225 -34.03 20.27 -0.41
CA ILE A 225 -32.80 20.74 -1.04
C ILE A 225 -32.69 20.12 -2.43
N ALA A 226 -32.92 20.92 -3.48
CA ALA A 226 -32.71 20.50 -4.86
C ALA A 226 -31.23 20.56 -5.25
N TYR A 227 -30.52 21.57 -4.75
CA TYR A 227 -29.10 21.79 -5.02
C TYR A 227 -28.35 22.28 -3.79
N THR A 228 -27.08 21.90 -3.69
CA THR A 228 -26.12 22.50 -2.76
C THR A 228 -25.00 23.17 -3.56
N VAL A 229 -24.67 24.41 -3.21
CA VAL A 229 -23.50 25.13 -3.71
C VAL A 229 -22.44 25.15 -2.62
N TYR A 230 -21.22 24.75 -2.99
CA TYR A 230 -20.02 24.94 -2.21
C TYR A 230 -19.25 26.10 -2.83
N GLU A 231 -19.00 27.17 -2.07
CA GLU A 231 -18.15 28.29 -2.49
C GLU A 231 -16.78 28.18 -1.80
N ILE A 232 -15.72 28.11 -2.62
CA ILE A 232 -14.34 27.91 -2.19
C ILE A 232 -13.55 29.17 -2.53
N SER A 233 -13.04 29.85 -1.50
CA SER A 233 -12.05 30.93 -1.64
C SER A 233 -10.64 30.36 -1.45
N ILE A 234 -9.74 30.59 -2.40
CA ILE A 234 -8.35 30.13 -2.43
C ILE A 234 -7.44 31.17 -1.75
N LYS A 235 -6.33 30.74 -1.14
CA LYS A 235 -5.29 31.65 -0.64
C LYS A 235 -4.58 32.34 -1.83
N PRO A 236 -4.50 33.68 -1.89
CA PRO A 236 -3.73 34.35 -2.93
C PRO A 236 -2.23 34.10 -2.75
N GLY A 237 -1.47 34.18 -3.84
CA GLY A 237 -0.02 34.03 -3.84
C GLY A 237 0.51 32.59 -3.82
N ILE A 238 -0.35 31.55 -3.76
CA ILE A 238 0.07 30.17 -4.01
C ILE A 238 0.59 30.06 -5.44
N ARG A 239 1.74 29.40 -5.66
CA ARG A 239 2.35 29.24 -6.98
C ARG A 239 2.66 27.79 -7.31
N TYR A 240 2.59 27.46 -8.59
CA TYR A 240 3.02 26.16 -9.11
C TYR A 240 4.54 26.00 -8.99
N GLN A 241 5.00 24.74 -8.83
CA GLN A 241 6.41 24.36 -8.93
C GLN A 241 7.03 24.84 -10.27
N PRO A 242 8.35 25.06 -10.35
CA PRO A 242 9.03 25.38 -11.61
C PRO A 242 8.77 24.31 -12.68
N HIS A 243 8.27 24.69 -13.84
CA HIS A 243 7.87 23.74 -14.89
C HIS A 243 8.01 24.31 -16.32
N PRO A 244 8.41 23.50 -17.33
CA PRO A 244 8.46 23.94 -18.73
C PRO A 244 7.12 24.45 -19.27
N ALA A 245 5.98 23.90 -18.85
CA ALA A 245 4.66 24.33 -19.31
C ALA A 245 4.35 25.83 -19.05
N PHE A 246 5.01 26.46 -18.08
CA PHE A 246 4.87 27.88 -17.76
C PHE A 246 6.02 28.75 -18.29
N ALA A 247 7.01 28.17 -18.98
CA ALA A 247 8.17 28.90 -19.48
C ALA A 247 7.73 29.88 -20.59
N ARG A 248 8.01 31.17 -20.40
CA ARG A 248 7.67 32.24 -21.35
C ARG A 248 8.91 33.05 -21.73
N ASN A 249 8.90 33.59 -22.96
CA ASN A 249 9.90 34.54 -23.43
C ASN A 249 9.64 35.96 -22.88
N GLU A 250 10.53 36.92 -23.17
CA GLU A 250 10.40 38.32 -22.73
C GLU A 250 9.14 39.02 -23.30
N GLY A 251 8.61 38.55 -24.43
CA GLY A 251 7.33 39.00 -25.00
C GLY A 251 6.09 38.38 -24.33
N GLY A 252 6.27 37.45 -23.38
CA GLY A 252 5.20 36.76 -22.67
C GLY A 252 4.60 35.54 -23.39
N GLU A 253 5.14 35.13 -24.54
CA GLU A 253 4.72 33.94 -25.29
C GLU A 253 5.34 32.68 -24.68
N PHE A 254 4.65 31.54 -24.75
CA PHE A 254 5.15 30.27 -24.20
C PHE A 254 6.22 29.63 -25.09
N PHE A 255 7.36 29.24 -24.50
CA PHE A 255 8.44 28.56 -25.23
C PHE A 255 8.03 27.20 -25.84
N TYR A 256 7.08 26.49 -25.22
CA TYR A 256 6.84 25.07 -25.48
C TYR A 256 5.35 24.71 -25.64
N HIS A 257 4.53 25.59 -26.23
CA HIS A 257 3.12 25.32 -26.55
C HIS A 257 2.86 25.08 -28.05
N ALA A 258 3.91 25.09 -28.87
CA ALA A 258 3.91 24.79 -30.30
C ALA A 258 5.18 24.02 -30.72
N LEU A 259 5.50 22.94 -29.99
CA LEU A 259 6.67 22.10 -30.25
C LEU A 259 6.54 21.32 -31.57
N GLU A 260 7.62 21.26 -32.34
CA GLU A 260 7.76 20.36 -33.49
C GLU A 260 8.68 19.17 -33.17
N ALA A 261 8.64 18.13 -34.00
CA ALA A 261 9.48 16.93 -33.87
C ALA A 261 10.99 17.22 -33.87
N LYS A 262 11.43 18.36 -34.45
CA LYS A 262 12.82 18.83 -34.43
C LYS A 262 13.26 19.26 -33.02
N ASP A 263 12.38 19.91 -32.27
CA ASP A 263 12.66 20.49 -30.95
C ASP A 263 12.71 19.37 -29.90
N LEU A 264 11.88 18.34 -30.11
CA LEU A 264 11.87 17.11 -29.32
C LEU A 264 13.02 16.14 -29.63
N ALA A 265 13.87 16.40 -30.63
CA ALA A 265 14.88 15.44 -31.08
C ALA A 265 15.90 15.08 -29.98
N GLY A 266 16.37 16.07 -29.20
CA GLY A 266 17.31 15.89 -28.09
C GLY A 266 16.67 15.72 -26.71
N VAL A 267 15.34 15.79 -26.61
CA VAL A 267 14.60 15.69 -25.35
C VAL A 267 14.30 14.22 -25.05
N HIS A 268 14.68 13.74 -23.86
CA HIS A 268 14.44 12.37 -23.39
C HIS A 268 13.75 12.30 -22.03
N LYS A 269 13.80 13.38 -21.25
CA LYS A 269 13.16 13.56 -19.93
C LYS A 269 12.77 15.04 -19.77
N LEU A 270 11.90 15.33 -18.80
CA LEU A 270 11.43 16.71 -18.55
C LEU A 270 12.57 17.70 -18.25
N SER A 271 13.64 17.26 -17.58
CA SER A 271 14.79 18.12 -17.24
C SER A 271 15.78 18.36 -18.39
N ASP A 272 15.45 17.98 -19.62
CA ASP A 272 16.19 18.39 -20.83
C ASP A 272 15.66 19.72 -21.43
N PHE A 273 14.49 20.20 -21.00
CA PHE A 273 13.99 21.53 -21.38
C PHE A 273 14.79 22.63 -20.65
N PRO A 274 15.48 23.54 -21.36
CA PRO A 274 16.42 24.49 -20.74
C PRO A 274 15.74 25.65 -19.97
N HIS A 275 14.47 25.93 -20.25
CA HIS A 275 13.71 26.98 -19.57
C HIS A 275 12.58 26.37 -18.74
N SER A 276 12.28 26.99 -17.60
CA SER A 276 11.11 26.69 -16.78
C SER A 276 10.51 27.99 -16.28
N GLY A 277 9.22 27.98 -15.97
CA GLY A 277 8.52 29.11 -15.38
C GLY A 277 7.65 28.68 -14.19
N SER A 278 6.92 29.62 -13.62
CA SER A 278 5.90 29.37 -12.59
C SER A 278 4.89 30.51 -12.63
N ARG A 279 3.61 30.21 -12.40
CA ARG A 279 2.56 31.21 -12.17
C ARG A 279 1.80 30.97 -10.87
N GLU A 280 0.99 31.95 -10.51
CA GLU A 280 0.02 31.83 -9.42
C GLU A 280 -1.08 30.80 -9.75
N LEU A 281 -1.59 30.16 -8.70
CA LEU A 281 -2.78 29.33 -8.70
C LEU A 281 -4.04 30.20 -8.77
N THR A 282 -5.05 29.77 -9.53
CA THR A 282 -6.31 30.50 -9.70
C THR A 282 -7.53 29.59 -9.56
N ALA A 283 -8.70 30.20 -9.33
CA ALA A 283 -10.01 29.58 -9.38
C ALA A 283 -10.26 28.78 -10.67
N GLN A 284 -9.71 29.24 -11.80
CA GLN A 284 -9.83 28.57 -13.09
C GLN A 284 -9.20 27.17 -13.09
N ASP A 285 -8.14 26.95 -12.32
CA ASP A 285 -7.39 25.67 -12.30
C ASP A 285 -8.15 24.55 -11.58
N TYR A 286 -8.94 24.91 -10.57
CA TYR A 286 -9.87 23.98 -9.92
C TYR A 286 -11.07 23.67 -10.83
N VAL A 287 -11.66 24.68 -11.46
CA VAL A 287 -12.76 24.48 -12.42
C VAL A 287 -12.29 23.68 -13.64
N PHE A 288 -11.06 23.87 -14.10
CA PHE A 288 -10.44 23.07 -15.15
C PHE A 288 -10.26 21.61 -14.70
N GLN A 289 -9.73 21.34 -13.50
CA GLN A 289 -9.66 19.97 -12.97
C GLN A 289 -11.04 19.30 -12.86
N VAL A 290 -12.08 19.98 -12.35
CA VAL A 290 -13.43 19.40 -12.27
C VAL A 290 -13.97 19.07 -13.66
N LYS A 291 -13.65 19.87 -14.69
CA LYS A 291 -13.94 19.55 -16.10
C LYS A 291 -13.11 18.35 -16.60
N ARG A 292 -11.86 18.17 -16.17
CA ARG A 292 -11.00 17.03 -16.57
C ARG A 292 -11.55 15.68 -16.09
N LEU A 293 -12.34 15.63 -15.01
CA LEU A 293 -13.03 14.42 -14.56
C LEU A 293 -13.93 13.80 -15.66
N ALA A 294 -14.44 14.63 -16.57
CA ALA A 294 -15.31 14.24 -17.68
C ALA A 294 -14.58 14.06 -19.03
N HIS A 295 -13.26 14.24 -19.07
CA HIS A 295 -12.48 14.31 -20.31
C HIS A 295 -12.43 12.96 -21.06
N PRO A 296 -12.80 12.90 -22.36
CA PRO A 296 -13.07 11.64 -23.05
C PRO A 296 -11.86 10.73 -23.28
N LYS A 297 -10.63 11.23 -23.08
CA LYS A 297 -9.38 10.45 -23.17
C LYS A 297 -8.80 10.03 -21.82
N LEU A 298 -9.32 10.54 -20.70
CA LEU A 298 -8.83 10.21 -19.34
C LEU A 298 -9.83 9.26 -18.66
N HIS A 299 -9.33 8.25 -17.95
CA HIS A 299 -10.21 7.39 -17.16
C HIS A 299 -10.20 7.85 -15.70
N SER A 300 -11.26 8.56 -15.27
CA SER A 300 -11.44 8.90 -13.86
C SER A 300 -12.28 7.85 -13.12
N PRO A 301 -11.74 7.15 -12.10
CA PRO A 301 -12.48 6.15 -11.34
C PRO A 301 -13.74 6.72 -10.64
N ILE A 302 -13.74 8.01 -10.30
CA ILE A 302 -14.85 8.67 -9.59
C ILE A 302 -15.89 9.30 -10.52
N PHE A 303 -15.69 9.29 -11.85
CA PHE A 303 -16.55 10.02 -12.79
C PHE A 303 -18.03 9.65 -12.66
N SER A 304 -18.37 8.36 -12.53
CA SER A 304 -19.78 7.95 -12.44
C SER A 304 -20.47 8.59 -11.24
N LEU A 305 -19.89 8.43 -10.05
CA LEU A 305 -20.39 9.00 -8.79
C LEU A 305 -20.48 10.54 -8.88
N MET A 306 -19.43 11.20 -9.36
CA MET A 306 -19.42 12.65 -9.51
C MET A 306 -20.39 13.16 -10.58
N SER A 307 -20.69 12.38 -11.62
CA SER A 307 -21.65 12.75 -12.68
C SER A 307 -23.11 12.71 -12.23
N ASP A 308 -23.41 11.86 -11.24
CA ASP A 308 -24.75 11.82 -10.64
C ASP A 308 -24.96 13.01 -9.69
N TYR A 309 -23.93 13.47 -8.96
CA TYR A 309 -24.01 14.65 -8.08
C TYR A 309 -23.76 16.01 -8.77
N ILE A 310 -22.62 16.23 -9.42
CA ILE A 310 -22.23 17.53 -9.98
C ILE A 310 -23.14 17.89 -11.16
N VAL A 311 -23.74 19.08 -11.12
CA VAL A 311 -24.76 19.49 -12.11
C VAL A 311 -24.13 19.65 -13.51
N GLY A 312 -24.73 19.02 -14.51
CA GLY A 312 -24.28 19.11 -15.90
C GLY A 312 -23.02 18.29 -16.25
N LEU A 313 -22.36 17.59 -15.31
CA LEU A 313 -21.08 16.92 -15.58
C LEU A 313 -21.21 15.73 -16.55
N LYS A 314 -22.36 15.06 -16.56
CA LYS A 314 -22.68 13.92 -17.43
C LYS A 314 -22.91 14.39 -18.87
N GLU A 315 -23.69 15.46 -19.00
CA GLU A 315 -24.02 16.18 -20.22
C GLU A 315 -22.77 16.85 -20.83
N TYR A 316 -21.89 17.36 -19.96
CA TYR A 316 -20.59 17.91 -20.32
C TYR A 316 -19.66 16.84 -20.93
N SER A 317 -19.57 15.64 -20.34
CA SER A 317 -18.77 14.55 -20.95
C SER A 317 -19.29 14.17 -22.35
N ALA A 318 -20.61 14.09 -22.55
CA ALA A 318 -21.19 13.85 -23.87
C ALA A 318 -20.87 14.99 -24.86
N THR A 319 -20.84 16.24 -24.39
CA THR A 319 -20.43 17.42 -25.18
C THR A 319 -18.96 17.32 -25.62
N LEU A 320 -18.06 16.96 -24.71
CA LEU A 320 -16.63 16.76 -25.02
C LEU A 320 -16.41 15.59 -25.98
N GLN A 321 -17.15 14.49 -25.84
CA GLN A 321 -17.10 13.35 -26.77
C GLN A 321 -17.52 13.76 -28.19
N ALA A 322 -18.60 14.55 -28.32
CA ALA A 322 -19.03 15.09 -29.61
C ALA A 322 -17.99 16.04 -30.22
N ALA A 323 -17.42 16.96 -29.42
CA ALA A 323 -16.38 17.88 -29.87
C ALA A 323 -15.10 17.16 -30.34
N ALA A 324 -14.65 16.13 -29.60
CA ALA A 324 -13.51 15.30 -29.97
C ALA A 324 -13.75 14.56 -31.31
N GLY A 325 -14.95 13.99 -31.49
CA GLY A 325 -15.33 13.29 -32.71
C GLY A 325 -15.43 14.21 -33.94
N GLN A 326 -16.04 15.39 -33.79
CA GLN A 326 -16.18 16.37 -34.89
C GLN A 326 -14.84 16.94 -35.36
N SER A 327 -13.93 17.17 -34.41
CA SER A 327 -12.65 17.85 -34.65
C SER A 327 -11.57 16.95 -35.28
N GLY A 328 -11.90 15.70 -35.61
CA GLY A 328 -10.94 14.72 -36.12
C GLY A 328 -9.87 14.30 -35.10
N LEU A 329 -10.10 14.54 -33.80
CA LEU A 329 -9.15 14.30 -32.70
C LEU A 329 -9.08 12.81 -32.30
N SER A 330 -9.13 11.91 -33.30
CA SER A 330 -8.84 10.48 -33.16
C SER A 330 -7.38 10.20 -32.82
N ASP A 331 -6.50 11.18 -33.09
CA ASP A 331 -5.11 11.11 -32.65
C ASP A 331 -5.03 11.32 -31.12
N LYS A 332 -4.07 10.65 -30.47
CA LYS A 332 -3.95 10.65 -29.01
C LYS A 332 -3.53 12.02 -28.51
N ASP A 333 -2.49 12.57 -29.13
CA ASP A 333 -1.79 13.77 -28.71
C ASP A 333 -2.41 15.01 -29.36
N ALA A 334 -3.70 15.18 -29.06
CA ALA A 334 -4.56 16.17 -29.70
C ALA A 334 -5.37 16.89 -28.62
N TYR A 335 -4.96 18.13 -28.34
CA TYR A 335 -5.45 19.00 -27.28
C TYR A 335 -6.95 19.34 -27.43
N LEU A 336 -7.68 19.26 -26.32
CA LEU A 336 -9.08 19.67 -26.21
C LEU A 336 -9.19 20.77 -25.14
N ASP A 337 -9.46 22.01 -25.57
CA ASP A 337 -9.63 23.11 -24.62
C ASP A 337 -10.96 22.98 -23.85
N LEU A 338 -10.85 22.58 -22.59
CA LEU A 338 -12.01 22.47 -21.69
C LEU A 338 -12.60 23.84 -21.30
N ASN A 339 -11.87 24.94 -21.50
CA ASN A 339 -12.36 26.29 -21.18
C ASN A 339 -13.46 26.73 -22.16
N SER A 340 -13.33 26.39 -23.44
CA SER A 340 -14.30 26.63 -24.52
C SER A 340 -15.69 26.01 -24.31
N PHE A 341 -15.85 25.10 -23.34
CA PHE A 341 -17.12 24.45 -23.02
C PHE A 341 -17.58 24.82 -21.59
N PRO A 342 -18.82 25.32 -21.39
CA PRO A 342 -19.34 25.64 -20.06
C PRO A 342 -19.76 24.37 -19.29
N LEU A 343 -19.63 24.40 -17.96
CA LEU A 343 -20.12 23.37 -17.05
C LEU A 343 -20.91 24.06 -15.93
N GLU A 344 -22.20 23.76 -15.78
CA GLU A 344 -23.04 24.45 -14.77
C GLU A 344 -22.54 24.16 -13.35
N GLY A 345 -22.14 22.91 -13.09
CA GLY A 345 -21.72 22.42 -11.78
C GLY A 345 -20.36 22.92 -11.29
N ALA A 346 -19.58 23.66 -12.09
CA ALA A 346 -18.29 24.21 -11.68
C ALA A 346 -18.01 25.56 -12.36
N GLN A 347 -18.01 26.64 -11.59
CA GLN A 347 -17.99 28.02 -12.09
C GLN A 347 -16.95 28.87 -11.34
N VAL A 348 -16.20 29.70 -12.07
CA VAL A 348 -15.35 30.74 -11.48
C VAL A 348 -16.21 31.95 -11.11
N VAL A 349 -15.94 32.54 -9.95
CA VAL A 349 -16.59 33.77 -9.47
C VAL A 349 -15.64 34.96 -9.61
N ASP A 350 -14.38 34.78 -9.21
CA ASP A 350 -13.28 35.73 -9.37
C ASP A 350 -11.94 34.97 -9.46
N THR A 351 -10.80 35.67 -9.51
CA THR A 351 -9.46 35.06 -9.63
C THR A 351 -9.15 33.96 -8.59
N HIS A 352 -9.70 34.09 -7.37
CA HIS A 352 -9.42 33.22 -6.24
C HIS A 352 -10.68 32.52 -5.67
N THR A 353 -11.89 32.89 -6.10
CA THR A 353 -13.14 32.23 -5.69
C THR A 353 -13.78 31.42 -6.81
N TYR A 354 -14.16 30.18 -6.54
CA TYR A 354 -15.00 29.35 -7.42
C TYR A 354 -16.12 28.66 -6.65
N ARG A 355 -17.10 28.15 -7.39
CA ARG A 355 -18.26 27.41 -6.87
C ARG A 355 -18.37 26.04 -7.51
N ILE A 356 -18.74 25.04 -6.73
CA ILE A 356 -19.24 23.74 -7.22
C ILE A 356 -20.71 23.59 -6.83
N LYS A 357 -21.56 23.27 -7.80
CA LYS A 357 -23.00 23.04 -7.61
C LYS A 357 -23.31 21.55 -7.80
N ILE A 358 -23.87 20.92 -6.78
CA ILE A 358 -24.33 19.53 -6.78
C ILE A 358 -25.85 19.44 -6.65
N LYS A 359 -26.42 18.29 -7.04
CA LYS A 359 -27.83 17.92 -6.81
C LYS A 359 -28.00 17.37 -5.39
N GLY A 360 -29.06 17.79 -4.70
CA GLY A 360 -29.37 17.39 -3.33
C GLY A 360 -28.34 17.86 -2.30
N LYS A 361 -28.48 17.36 -1.06
CA LYS A 361 -27.47 17.46 0.00
C LYS A 361 -26.57 16.21 -0.02
N TYR A 362 -25.25 16.39 0.08
CA TYR A 362 -24.26 15.31 0.21
C TYR A 362 -23.08 15.80 1.08
N PRO A 363 -23.16 15.70 2.43
CA PRO A 363 -22.15 16.25 3.34
C PRO A 363 -20.72 15.76 3.04
N GLN A 364 -20.60 14.50 2.61
CA GLN A 364 -19.33 13.84 2.29
C GLN A 364 -18.59 14.50 1.10
N PHE A 365 -19.25 15.37 0.33
CA PHE A 365 -18.57 16.19 -0.70
C PHE A 365 -17.36 16.96 -0.16
N MET A 366 -17.41 17.40 1.11
CA MET A 366 -16.27 18.06 1.77
C MET A 366 -15.04 17.15 1.88
N TYR A 367 -15.19 15.83 2.02
CA TYR A 367 -14.06 14.90 2.05
C TYR A 367 -13.42 14.70 0.67
N TRP A 368 -14.22 14.74 -0.41
CA TRP A 368 -13.70 14.72 -1.78
C TRP A 368 -12.85 15.97 -2.09
N LEU A 369 -13.18 17.12 -1.50
CA LEU A 369 -12.37 18.35 -1.54
C LEU A 369 -11.05 18.27 -0.74
N ALA A 370 -10.73 17.12 -0.12
CA ALA A 370 -9.42 16.81 0.46
C ALA A 370 -8.63 15.75 -0.32
N MET A 371 -9.13 15.28 -1.47
CA MET A 371 -8.49 14.26 -2.30
C MET A 371 -7.79 14.85 -3.53
N PRO A 372 -6.72 14.21 -4.05
CA PRO A 372 -6.03 14.66 -5.27
C PRO A 372 -6.97 14.89 -6.47
N PHE A 373 -8.07 14.14 -6.60
CA PHE A 373 -9.07 14.33 -7.65
C PHE A 373 -9.58 15.78 -7.79
N PHE A 374 -9.61 16.56 -6.71
CA PHE A 374 -10.05 17.96 -6.69
C PHE A 374 -8.88 18.96 -6.55
N ALA A 375 -7.64 18.52 -6.73
CA ALA A 375 -6.46 19.37 -6.73
C ALA A 375 -6.19 20.02 -8.11
N PRO A 376 -5.66 21.25 -8.17
CA PRO A 376 -5.82 22.12 -9.34
C PRO A 376 -4.85 21.77 -10.46
N ILE A 377 -5.37 21.53 -11.66
CA ILE A 377 -4.56 21.31 -12.87
C ILE A 377 -4.64 22.55 -13.77
N PRO A 378 -3.48 23.16 -14.11
CA PRO A 378 -3.45 24.32 -14.97
C PRO A 378 -3.60 23.90 -16.44
N TRP A 379 -4.40 24.65 -17.20
CA TRP A 379 -4.64 24.37 -18.62
C TRP A 379 -3.34 24.37 -19.44
N GLU A 380 -2.32 25.13 -19.03
CA GLU A 380 -1.00 25.12 -19.67
C GLU A 380 -0.30 23.77 -19.57
N ALA A 381 -0.50 23.00 -18.49
CA ALA A 381 0.07 21.67 -18.36
C ALA A 381 -0.61 20.68 -19.32
N GLU A 382 -1.94 20.73 -19.42
CA GLU A 382 -2.70 19.94 -20.40
C GLU A 382 -2.28 20.31 -21.83
N ARG A 383 -2.16 21.61 -22.15
CA ARG A 383 -1.69 22.08 -23.46
C ARG A 383 -0.24 21.67 -23.75
N PHE A 384 0.64 21.69 -22.75
CA PHE A 384 2.02 21.25 -22.90
C PHE A 384 2.09 19.74 -23.15
N TYR A 385 1.44 18.91 -22.32
CA TYR A 385 1.57 17.45 -22.37
C TYR A 385 0.81 16.77 -23.51
N THR A 386 -0.19 17.43 -24.10
CA THR A 386 -0.94 16.92 -25.26
C THR A 386 -0.29 17.22 -26.62
N GLN A 387 0.98 17.65 -26.66
CA GLN A 387 1.70 17.86 -27.91
C GLN A 387 2.27 16.54 -28.48
N PRO A 388 2.15 16.29 -29.80
CA PRO A 388 2.69 15.09 -30.45
C PRO A 388 4.18 14.86 -30.18
N GLY A 389 4.58 13.60 -30.00
CA GLY A 389 5.97 13.20 -29.76
C GLY A 389 6.40 13.20 -28.30
N LEU A 390 5.62 13.81 -27.38
CA LEU A 390 5.90 13.78 -25.94
C LEU A 390 5.46 12.47 -25.28
N ALA A 391 4.32 11.92 -25.69
CA ALA A 391 3.74 10.71 -25.12
C ALA A 391 4.65 9.49 -25.33
N GLU A 392 5.24 9.33 -26.53
CA GLU A 392 6.17 8.25 -26.87
C GLU A 392 7.50 8.37 -26.11
N LYS A 393 7.83 9.55 -25.60
CA LYS A 393 8.98 9.82 -24.72
C LYS A 393 8.66 9.62 -23.24
N ASN A 394 7.41 9.27 -22.89
CA ASN A 394 6.89 9.23 -21.51
C ASN A 394 6.90 10.61 -20.82
N ILE A 395 6.80 11.71 -21.59
CA ILE A 395 6.69 13.07 -21.05
C ILE A 395 5.21 13.44 -21.03
N THR A 396 4.48 12.95 -20.03
CA THR A 396 3.04 13.19 -19.82
C THR A 396 2.79 13.64 -18.38
N LEU A 397 1.64 14.25 -18.09
CA LEU A 397 1.24 14.58 -16.71
C LEU A 397 1.23 13.35 -15.79
N ASP A 398 0.88 12.20 -16.36
CA ASP A 398 0.82 10.90 -15.68
C ASP A 398 2.21 10.30 -15.36
N TRP A 399 3.29 10.91 -15.87
CA TRP A 399 4.68 10.58 -15.54
C TRP A 399 5.40 11.73 -14.81
N TYR A 400 5.07 12.97 -15.14
CA TYR A 400 5.66 14.19 -14.58
C TYR A 400 4.56 15.08 -13.98
N PRO A 401 4.13 14.78 -12.75
CA PRO A 401 3.12 15.56 -12.05
C PRO A 401 3.57 17.01 -11.77
N VAL A 402 2.65 17.96 -11.91
CA VAL A 402 2.89 19.40 -11.70
C VAL A 402 1.80 20.02 -10.84
N GLY A 403 2.18 20.53 -9.66
CA GLY A 403 1.25 21.12 -8.69
C GLY A 403 1.86 22.25 -7.87
N THR A 404 1.19 22.59 -6.77
CA THR A 404 1.55 23.68 -5.83
C THR A 404 2.05 23.16 -4.48
N GLY A 405 2.03 21.84 -4.26
CA GLY A 405 2.34 21.20 -2.99
C GLY A 405 3.79 21.35 -2.51
N PRO A 406 4.11 20.81 -1.32
CA PRO A 406 5.42 20.96 -0.67
C PRO A 406 6.59 20.34 -1.46
N TYR A 407 6.34 19.40 -2.39
CA TYR A 407 7.37 18.70 -3.15
C TYR A 407 7.07 18.63 -4.65
N MET A 408 8.11 18.41 -5.45
CA MET A 408 8.06 18.18 -6.89
C MET A 408 8.87 16.91 -7.25
N LEU A 409 8.41 16.14 -8.24
CA LEU A 409 9.07 14.90 -8.69
C LEU A 409 10.17 15.21 -9.71
N THR A 410 11.43 15.20 -9.30
CA THR A 410 12.58 15.63 -10.12
C THR A 410 13.31 14.47 -10.81
N GLU A 411 13.28 13.28 -10.22
CA GLU A 411 13.65 12.02 -10.90
C GLU A 411 12.49 11.02 -10.82
N ASN A 412 12.12 10.45 -11.97
CA ASN A 412 11.11 9.39 -12.06
C ASN A 412 11.62 8.20 -12.90
N ASP A 413 12.28 7.24 -12.25
CA ASP A 413 12.52 5.89 -12.75
C ASP A 413 11.81 4.86 -11.85
N PRO A 414 10.53 4.52 -12.12
CA PRO A 414 9.79 3.54 -11.33
C PRO A 414 10.37 2.12 -11.37
N ASN A 415 11.45 1.87 -12.12
CA ASN A 415 12.19 0.62 -12.08
C ASN A 415 13.41 0.63 -11.14
N ARG A 416 13.80 1.79 -10.61
CA ARG A 416 15.02 1.98 -9.80
C ARG A 416 14.83 2.95 -8.63
N VAL A 417 14.45 4.20 -8.91
CA VAL A 417 14.40 5.29 -7.94
C VAL A 417 13.39 6.37 -8.35
N MET A 418 12.69 6.93 -7.38
CA MET A 418 11.88 8.15 -7.54
C MET A 418 12.33 9.18 -6.51
N ILE A 419 12.54 10.43 -6.91
CA ILE A 419 13.06 11.50 -6.04
C ILE A 419 12.09 12.67 -6.02
N LEU A 420 11.62 12.99 -4.82
CA LEU A 420 10.90 14.22 -4.52
C LEU A 420 11.89 15.24 -3.96
N GLU A 421 11.86 16.48 -4.45
CA GLU A 421 12.60 17.63 -3.89
C GLU A 421 11.63 18.72 -3.45
N ARG A 422 11.98 19.48 -2.41
CA ARG A 422 11.18 20.60 -1.89
C ARG A 422 10.81 21.55 -3.04
N ASN A 423 9.53 21.83 -3.21
CA ASN A 423 9.05 22.85 -4.13
C ASN A 423 9.54 24.23 -3.63
N PRO A 424 10.36 24.97 -4.40
CA PRO A 424 10.86 26.28 -3.97
C PRO A 424 9.78 27.35 -3.88
N ASN A 425 8.61 27.10 -4.49
CA ASN A 425 7.47 28.02 -4.55
C ASN A 425 6.36 27.66 -3.55
N PHE A 426 6.57 26.70 -2.65
CA PHE A 426 5.58 26.31 -1.65
C PHE A 426 5.28 27.45 -0.67
N HIS A 427 3.99 27.68 -0.38
CA HIS A 427 3.49 28.91 0.26
C HIS A 427 3.81 29.08 1.76
N GLY A 428 4.50 28.12 2.38
CA GLY A 428 5.11 28.31 3.71
C GLY A 428 4.20 27.96 4.89
N GLU A 429 3.47 26.84 4.82
CA GLU A 429 2.80 26.28 5.99
C GLU A 429 3.73 26.06 7.19
N THR A 430 3.16 26.05 8.40
CA THR A 430 3.84 25.70 9.65
C THR A 430 3.37 24.37 10.20
N TYR A 431 4.20 23.75 11.05
CA TYR A 431 3.83 22.54 11.78
C TYR A 431 2.69 22.81 12.78
N PRO A 432 1.72 21.89 12.95
CA PRO A 432 0.58 22.10 13.85
C PRO A 432 0.96 22.51 15.28
N THR A 433 0.21 23.47 15.82
CA THR A 433 0.33 23.94 17.21
C THR A 433 -0.62 23.21 18.17
N GLU A 434 -1.51 22.37 17.64
CA GLU A 434 -2.51 21.61 18.38
C GLU A 434 -2.42 20.12 18.01
N GLY A 435 -2.85 19.25 18.92
CA GLY A 435 -2.93 17.80 18.75
C GLY A 435 -3.90 17.18 19.75
N MET A 436 -3.85 15.86 19.88
CA MET A 436 -4.44 15.10 20.98
C MET A 436 -3.65 15.35 22.28
N PRO A 437 -4.24 15.13 23.47
CA PRO A 437 -3.51 15.27 24.75
C PRO A 437 -2.23 14.42 24.78
N ASP A 438 -2.31 13.18 24.29
CA ASP A 438 -1.22 12.21 24.28
C ASP A 438 -0.08 12.62 23.31
N ASP A 439 -0.35 13.49 22.33
CA ASP A 439 0.66 13.98 21.36
C ASP A 439 1.71 14.89 22.01
N GLU A 440 1.36 15.55 23.13
CA GLU A 440 2.29 16.36 23.90
C GLU A 440 3.27 15.48 24.68
N GLU A 441 2.79 14.38 25.29
CA GLU A 441 3.63 13.39 25.98
C GLU A 441 4.52 12.61 25.00
N ALA A 442 3.97 12.19 23.86
CA ALA A 442 4.75 11.67 22.73
C ALA A 442 5.76 12.71 22.17
N GLY A 443 5.52 14.00 22.45
CA GLY A 443 6.37 15.10 22.03
C GLY A 443 6.27 15.44 20.55
N LEU A 444 5.17 15.08 19.90
CA LEU A 444 4.89 15.44 18.51
C LEU A 444 4.73 16.95 18.32
N LEU A 445 4.42 17.70 19.37
CA LEU A 445 4.31 19.18 19.36
C LEU A 445 5.66 19.93 19.52
N LYS A 446 6.81 19.24 19.67
CA LYS A 446 8.15 19.87 19.83
C LYS A 446 8.59 20.75 18.65
N ASP A 447 7.96 20.59 17.49
CA ASP A 447 8.20 21.37 16.28
C ASP A 447 7.07 22.35 15.92
N ALA A 448 6.07 22.54 16.81
CA ALA A 448 4.95 23.46 16.65
C ALA A 448 5.35 24.84 16.12
N GLY A 449 4.62 25.34 15.12
CA GLY A 449 4.82 26.66 14.51
C GLY A 449 6.05 26.80 13.61
N LYS A 450 6.94 25.81 13.51
CA LYS A 450 8.12 25.88 12.63
C LYS A 450 7.73 25.68 11.15
N PRO A 451 8.43 26.34 10.19
CA PRO A 451 8.05 26.32 8.77
C PRO A 451 8.36 24.97 8.09
N LEU A 452 7.50 24.59 7.14
CA LEU A 452 7.52 23.32 6.42
C LEU A 452 8.01 23.48 4.95
N PRO A 453 8.27 22.37 4.23
CA PRO A 453 8.57 21.03 4.74
C PRO A 453 9.95 20.98 5.43
N PHE A 454 10.12 20.18 6.49
CA PHE A 454 11.45 20.06 7.12
C PHE A 454 12.43 19.29 6.23
N VAL A 455 12.03 18.13 5.70
CA VAL A 455 12.84 17.33 4.79
C VAL A 455 12.98 18.04 3.43
N GLU A 456 14.21 18.13 2.94
CA GLU A 456 14.53 18.83 1.69
C GLU A 456 14.32 17.93 0.46
N LYS A 457 14.49 16.62 0.64
CA LYS A 457 14.46 15.61 -0.41
C LYS A 457 14.00 14.26 0.14
N VAL A 458 13.14 13.57 -0.59
CA VAL A 458 12.73 12.19 -0.32
C VAL A 458 13.22 11.28 -1.45
N VAL A 459 13.97 10.24 -1.11
CA VAL A 459 14.51 9.26 -2.06
C VAL A 459 13.83 7.92 -1.85
N PHE A 460 13.01 7.52 -2.83
CA PHE A 460 12.34 6.22 -2.85
C PHE A 460 13.13 5.23 -3.71
N SER A 461 13.70 4.19 -3.08
CA SER A 461 14.39 3.10 -3.76
C SER A 461 13.44 1.94 -4.09
N ARG A 462 13.57 1.31 -5.26
CA ARG A 462 12.72 0.17 -5.62
C ARG A 462 13.24 -1.18 -5.09
N ASP A 463 12.97 -1.47 -3.82
CA ASP A 463 13.21 -2.78 -3.21
C ASP A 463 11.92 -3.61 -3.17
N LYS A 464 11.83 -4.67 -3.98
CA LYS A 464 10.70 -5.61 -3.95
C LYS A 464 10.73 -6.55 -2.75
N GLU A 465 11.88 -7.20 -2.54
CA GLU A 465 12.06 -8.28 -1.58
C GLU A 465 12.06 -7.78 -0.13
N SER A 466 11.48 -8.55 0.79
CA SER A 466 11.37 -8.22 2.22
C SER A 466 12.74 -8.10 2.91
N ILE A 467 13.54 -9.17 2.85
CA ILE A 467 14.79 -9.33 3.61
C ILE A 467 15.88 -8.30 3.23
N PRO A 468 16.15 -7.98 1.94
CA PRO A 468 17.09 -6.92 1.58
C PRO A 468 16.68 -5.54 2.09
N ARG A 469 15.38 -5.20 2.02
CA ARG A 469 14.83 -3.94 2.53
C ARG A 469 14.98 -3.86 4.06
N TRP A 470 14.69 -4.97 4.74
CA TRP A 470 14.86 -5.13 6.18
C TRP A 470 16.33 -4.94 6.62
N ASN A 471 17.26 -5.61 5.96
CA ASN A 471 18.70 -5.49 6.26
C ASN A 471 19.21 -4.05 6.04
N LYS A 472 18.77 -3.36 4.98
CA LYS A 472 19.08 -1.94 4.76
C LYS A 472 18.51 -1.04 5.85
N PHE A 473 17.29 -1.31 6.34
CA PHE A 473 16.72 -0.58 7.49
C PHE A 473 17.55 -0.79 8.76
N LEU A 474 17.95 -2.03 9.08
CA LEU A 474 18.81 -2.33 10.24
C LEU A 474 20.22 -1.71 10.14
N GLN A 475 20.72 -1.50 8.93
CA GLN A 475 21.96 -0.77 8.64
C GLN A 475 21.80 0.76 8.68
N GLY A 476 20.59 1.27 8.93
CA GLY A 476 20.25 2.70 8.92
C GLY A 476 20.10 3.32 7.53
N TYR A 477 20.14 2.52 6.45
CA TYR A 477 20.00 3.01 5.06
C TYR A 477 18.56 3.32 4.64
N TYR A 478 17.56 2.82 5.37
CA TYR A 478 16.20 3.36 5.34
C TYR A 478 15.85 3.90 6.72
N ASP A 479 15.19 5.05 6.78
CA ASP A 479 14.91 5.74 8.05
C ASP A 479 13.71 5.11 8.79
N ALA A 480 12.83 4.42 8.05
CA ALA A 480 11.70 3.65 8.56
C ALA A 480 11.53 2.33 7.80
N SER A 481 10.78 1.39 8.39
CA SER A 481 10.36 0.17 7.70
C SER A 481 9.03 -0.37 8.23
N GLY A 482 8.22 -0.93 7.33
CA GLY A 482 7.19 -1.89 7.71
C GLY A 482 7.83 -3.24 8.04
N ILE A 483 7.09 -4.10 8.73
CA ILE A 483 7.63 -5.37 9.26
C ILE A 483 7.04 -6.56 8.50
N GLY A 484 7.89 -7.36 7.85
CA GLY A 484 7.46 -8.57 7.14
C GLY A 484 7.03 -9.70 8.08
N SER A 485 6.51 -10.80 7.52
CA SER A 485 6.32 -12.07 8.23
C SER A 485 7.68 -12.63 8.67
N ASP A 486 8.63 -12.73 7.73
CA ASP A 486 10.01 -13.22 7.93
C ASP A 486 10.76 -12.52 9.08
N SER A 487 10.44 -11.25 9.35
CA SER A 487 11.15 -10.38 10.29
C SER A 487 10.35 -10.04 11.55
N PHE A 488 9.18 -10.67 11.77
CA PHE A 488 8.32 -10.34 12.91
C PHE A 488 9.04 -10.55 14.25
N ASP A 489 9.50 -11.78 14.52
CA ASP A 489 10.06 -12.17 15.83
C ASP A 489 11.41 -11.51 16.13
N GLN A 490 12.12 -11.03 15.11
CA GLN A 490 13.32 -10.20 15.29
C GLN A 490 12.97 -8.77 15.70
N ALA A 491 11.85 -8.24 15.19
CA ALA A 491 11.42 -6.87 15.37
C ALA A 491 10.59 -6.65 16.63
N VAL A 492 9.65 -7.56 16.92
CA VAL A 492 8.55 -7.35 17.88
C VAL A 492 8.39 -8.55 18.81
N GLN A 493 8.11 -8.26 20.07
CA GLN A 493 7.72 -9.21 21.11
C GLN A 493 6.38 -8.78 21.74
N LEU A 494 5.51 -9.76 22.03
CA LEU A 494 4.24 -9.51 22.72
C LEU A 494 4.45 -9.53 24.24
N THR A 495 3.91 -8.53 24.95
CA THR A 495 3.91 -8.49 26.41
C THR A 495 2.84 -9.43 26.99
N GLY A 496 2.89 -9.66 28.30
CA GLY A 496 1.91 -10.51 29.00
C GLY A 496 0.45 -10.03 28.98
N GLN A 497 0.17 -8.84 28.41
CA GLN A 497 -1.18 -8.31 28.19
C GLN A 497 -1.61 -8.35 26.71
N GLY A 498 -0.75 -8.82 25.80
CA GLY A 498 -1.02 -8.90 24.35
C GLY A 498 -0.63 -7.65 23.55
N GLU A 499 0.04 -6.69 24.19
CA GLU A 499 0.55 -5.49 23.52
C GLU A 499 1.87 -5.80 22.81
N ALA A 500 2.07 -5.21 21.63
CA ALA A 500 3.30 -5.35 20.86
C ALA A 500 4.33 -4.30 21.28
N THR A 501 5.56 -4.76 21.54
CA THR A 501 6.71 -3.90 21.82
C THR A 501 7.89 -4.31 20.95
N VAL A 502 8.83 -3.40 20.70
CA VAL A 502 10.09 -3.76 20.02
C VAL A 502 10.87 -4.79 20.85
N THR A 503 11.65 -5.67 20.18
CA THR A 503 12.62 -6.50 20.88
C THR A 503 13.72 -5.64 21.52
N GLU A 504 14.37 -6.17 22.56
CA GLU A 504 15.45 -5.47 23.25
C GLU A 504 16.63 -5.14 22.30
N ALA A 505 16.86 -5.94 21.25
CA ALA A 505 17.86 -5.64 20.21
C ALA A 505 17.48 -4.42 19.36
N MET A 506 16.22 -4.30 18.93
CA MET A 506 15.72 -3.11 18.22
C MET A 506 15.79 -1.87 19.11
N LYS A 507 15.39 -2.01 20.38
CA LYS A 507 15.46 -0.94 21.39
C LYS A 507 16.88 -0.43 21.62
N GLN A 508 17.88 -1.32 21.65
CA GLN A 508 19.30 -0.96 21.75
C GLN A 508 19.84 -0.23 20.51
N GLN A 509 19.26 -0.46 19.32
CA GLN A 509 19.51 0.35 18.12
C GLN A 509 18.77 1.70 18.13
N GLY A 510 17.91 1.97 19.12
CA GLY A 510 17.07 3.17 19.16
C GLY A 510 15.89 3.11 18.18
N ILE A 511 15.44 1.91 17.81
CA ILE A 511 14.26 1.71 16.97
C ILE A 511 13.01 1.67 17.86
N ARG A 512 12.01 2.49 17.53
CA ARG A 512 10.67 2.48 18.14
C ARG A 512 9.65 1.81 17.21
N LEU A 513 8.60 1.25 17.80
CA LEU A 513 7.42 0.73 17.12
C LEU A 513 6.27 1.70 17.36
N GLU A 514 5.69 2.22 16.29
CA GLU A 514 4.38 2.88 16.36
C GLU A 514 3.31 1.95 15.80
N THR A 515 2.12 1.98 16.41
CA THR A 515 0.97 1.22 15.92
C THR A 515 -0.28 2.09 15.84
N ALA A 516 -0.96 2.07 14.70
CA ALA A 516 -2.30 2.65 14.55
C ALA A 516 -3.31 1.56 14.17
N VAL A 517 -4.57 1.75 14.54
CA VAL A 517 -5.68 0.97 13.95
C VAL A 517 -5.93 1.54 12.56
N ALA A 518 -5.86 0.70 11.54
CA ALA A 518 -6.15 1.12 10.18
C ALA A 518 -7.64 1.44 10.04
N ALA A 519 -7.98 2.52 9.33
CA ALA A 519 -9.34 2.84 8.92
C ALA A 519 -9.84 1.85 7.85
N SER A 520 -9.98 0.58 8.22
CA SER A 520 -10.25 -0.55 7.32
C SER A 520 -10.87 -1.73 8.07
N THR A 521 -11.45 -2.67 7.33
CA THR A 521 -12.02 -3.90 7.87
C THR A 521 -11.88 -5.05 6.89
N ASN A 522 -11.41 -6.21 7.37
CA ASN A 522 -11.37 -7.47 6.63
C ASN A 522 -12.47 -8.38 7.18
N TYR A 523 -13.37 -8.86 6.33
CA TYR A 523 -14.58 -9.56 6.71
C TYR A 523 -14.86 -10.78 5.83
N MET A 524 -15.67 -11.72 6.33
CA MET A 524 -16.22 -12.82 5.54
C MET A 524 -17.69 -12.54 5.25
N GLY A 525 -18.04 -12.32 3.99
CA GLY A 525 -19.40 -12.01 3.55
C GLY A 525 -20.22 -13.26 3.22
N PHE A 526 -21.52 -13.21 3.53
CA PHE A 526 -22.51 -14.14 3.02
C PHE A 526 -23.31 -13.46 1.91
N ASN A 527 -23.48 -14.13 0.76
CA ASN A 527 -24.34 -13.65 -0.30
C ASN A 527 -25.82 -13.86 0.08
N MET A 528 -26.54 -12.77 0.31
CA MET A 528 -27.94 -12.78 0.76
C MET A 528 -28.93 -13.23 -0.32
N LEU A 529 -28.49 -13.43 -1.56
CA LEU A 529 -29.26 -14.06 -2.64
C LEU A 529 -29.19 -15.60 -2.61
N ASP A 530 -28.25 -16.20 -1.89
CA ASP A 530 -28.09 -17.66 -1.79
C ASP A 530 -29.22 -18.29 -0.97
N PRO A 531 -29.81 -19.42 -1.40
CA PRO A 531 -30.96 -20.03 -0.74
C PRO A 531 -30.65 -20.65 0.64
N VAL A 532 -29.39 -20.95 0.95
CA VAL A 532 -28.92 -21.56 2.21
C VAL A 532 -28.43 -20.49 3.18
N VAL A 533 -27.50 -19.63 2.76
CA VAL A 533 -26.91 -18.61 3.64
C VAL A 533 -27.62 -17.27 3.60
N GLY A 534 -28.41 -16.94 2.58
CA GLY A 534 -29.31 -15.77 2.54
C GLY A 534 -30.72 -16.12 3.03
N GLY A 535 -31.32 -17.14 2.41
CA GLY A 535 -32.57 -17.78 2.81
C GLY A 535 -33.81 -17.36 2.00
N VAL A 536 -34.62 -18.35 1.59
CA VAL A 536 -35.85 -18.14 0.81
C VAL A 536 -37.08 -17.96 1.73
N GLY A 537 -37.86 -16.91 1.50
CA GLY A 537 -39.08 -16.62 2.26
C GLY A 537 -38.83 -16.23 3.74
N LYS A 538 -39.89 -15.97 4.50
CA LYS A 538 -39.76 -15.48 5.89
C LYS A 538 -39.08 -16.50 6.82
N GLN A 539 -39.47 -17.77 6.76
CA GLN A 539 -38.89 -18.83 7.60
C GLN A 539 -37.45 -19.15 7.19
N GLY A 540 -37.16 -19.28 5.88
CA GLY A 540 -35.81 -19.55 5.39
C GLY A 540 -34.82 -18.45 5.75
N ARG A 541 -35.21 -17.17 5.68
CA ARG A 541 -34.37 -16.05 6.15
C ARG A 541 -34.07 -16.10 7.66
N VAL A 542 -35.02 -16.57 8.48
CA VAL A 542 -34.80 -16.76 9.93
C VAL A 542 -33.84 -17.92 10.19
N ALA A 543 -33.99 -19.05 9.50
CA ALA A 543 -33.08 -20.19 9.60
C ALA A 543 -31.65 -19.82 9.13
N ALA A 544 -31.53 -19.21 7.95
CA ALA A 544 -30.27 -18.73 7.40
C ALA A 544 -29.59 -17.72 8.33
N ARG A 545 -30.35 -16.80 8.97
CA ARG A 545 -29.79 -15.90 9.99
C ARG A 545 -29.19 -16.66 11.17
N LYS A 546 -29.87 -17.68 11.71
CA LYS A 546 -29.33 -18.49 12.81
C LYS A 546 -28.07 -19.27 12.40
N LEU A 547 -28.02 -19.78 11.17
CA LEU A 547 -26.80 -20.37 10.58
C LEU A 547 -25.64 -19.36 10.54
N ARG A 548 -25.85 -18.14 10.01
CA ARG A 548 -24.83 -17.07 9.98
C ARG A 548 -24.36 -16.67 11.38
N GLN A 549 -25.28 -16.55 12.34
CA GLN A 549 -24.97 -16.27 13.75
C GLN A 549 -24.16 -17.39 14.41
N ALA A 550 -24.50 -18.67 14.16
CA ALA A 550 -23.74 -19.81 14.66
C ALA A 550 -22.29 -19.81 14.14
N ILE A 551 -22.12 -19.60 12.83
CA ILE A 551 -20.79 -19.50 12.20
C ILE A 551 -19.99 -18.32 12.80
N SER A 552 -20.65 -17.19 13.09
CA SER A 552 -20.02 -16.01 13.70
C SER A 552 -19.49 -16.26 15.12
N ILE A 553 -20.15 -17.13 15.90
CA ILE A 553 -19.66 -17.57 17.22
C ILE A 553 -18.50 -18.55 17.05
N ALA A 554 -18.61 -19.50 16.11
CA ALA A 554 -17.67 -20.60 15.94
C ALA A 554 -16.32 -20.20 15.31
N VAL A 555 -16.31 -19.24 14.39
CA VAL A 555 -15.07 -18.71 13.77
C VAL A 555 -14.42 -17.70 14.72
N ASP A 556 -13.25 -18.08 15.22
CA ASP A 556 -12.53 -17.39 16.27
C ASP A 556 -11.52 -16.38 15.70
N TYR A 557 -11.90 -15.10 15.64
CA TYR A 557 -11.02 -14.06 15.09
C TYR A 557 -9.96 -13.55 16.07
N GLU A 558 -10.10 -13.82 17.38
CA GLU A 558 -8.99 -13.70 18.33
C GLU A 558 -7.87 -14.70 17.98
N GLU A 559 -8.24 -15.97 17.78
CA GLU A 559 -7.34 -17.04 17.33
C GLU A 559 -6.72 -16.70 15.95
N TYR A 560 -7.51 -16.19 15.01
CA TYR A 560 -7.02 -15.77 13.69
C TYR A 560 -5.96 -14.65 13.76
N VAL A 561 -6.28 -13.56 14.49
CA VAL A 561 -5.38 -12.41 14.63
C VAL A 561 -4.09 -12.80 15.35
N SER A 562 -4.17 -13.72 16.32
CA SER A 562 -2.99 -14.24 17.02
C SER A 562 -2.09 -15.11 16.14
N ILE A 563 -2.65 -15.96 15.28
CA ILE A 563 -1.88 -16.96 14.50
C ILE A 563 -1.42 -16.43 13.14
N PHE A 564 -2.24 -15.63 12.44
CA PHE A 564 -1.99 -15.23 11.05
C PHE A 564 -1.71 -13.74 10.86
N ALA A 565 -2.17 -12.89 11.79
CA ALA A 565 -1.84 -11.46 11.79
C ALA A 565 -0.77 -11.10 12.84
N ASN A 566 -0.28 -12.05 13.63
CA ASN A 566 0.70 -11.86 14.71
C ASN A 566 0.33 -10.67 15.65
N GLY A 567 -0.94 -10.57 16.05
CA GLY A 567 -1.45 -9.49 16.90
C GLY A 567 -1.78 -8.17 16.17
N ARG A 568 -1.61 -8.09 14.85
CA ARG A 568 -1.89 -6.90 14.02
C ARG A 568 -3.37 -6.72 13.66
N GLY A 569 -4.25 -6.81 14.66
CA GLY A 569 -5.67 -6.60 14.44
C GLY A 569 -6.47 -6.44 15.73
N ILE A 570 -7.74 -6.04 15.55
CA ILE A 570 -8.78 -6.02 16.58
C ILE A 570 -9.98 -6.82 16.05
N PRO A 571 -10.43 -7.90 16.73
CA PRO A 571 -11.62 -8.65 16.34
C PRO A 571 -12.85 -7.74 16.24
N ALA A 572 -13.39 -7.61 15.03
CA ALA A 572 -14.35 -6.60 14.69
C ALA A 572 -15.73 -6.87 15.31
N GLN A 573 -16.40 -5.79 15.74
CA GLN A 573 -17.70 -5.84 16.41
C GLN A 573 -18.84 -5.29 15.53
N GLY A 574 -18.54 -4.92 14.30
CA GLY A 574 -19.42 -4.28 13.33
C GLY A 574 -18.62 -3.83 12.11
N PRO A 575 -19.23 -3.10 11.16
CA PRO A 575 -18.53 -2.65 9.95
C PRO A 575 -17.61 -1.45 10.18
N ILE A 576 -17.87 -0.60 11.18
CA ILE A 576 -17.15 0.66 11.43
C ILE A 576 -15.90 0.40 12.32
N PRO A 577 -14.66 0.65 11.84
CA PRO A 577 -13.45 0.51 12.65
C PRO A 577 -13.28 1.64 13.69
N PRO A 578 -12.43 1.44 14.72
CA PRO A 578 -11.98 2.52 15.60
C PRO A 578 -11.40 3.72 14.84
N GLY A 579 -11.49 4.92 15.44
CA GLY A 579 -11.04 6.18 14.84
C GLY A 579 -12.01 6.84 13.85
N ILE A 580 -13.11 6.17 13.50
CA ILE A 580 -14.17 6.69 12.63
C ILE A 580 -15.36 7.18 13.48
N ALA A 581 -15.89 8.36 13.17
CA ALA A 581 -17.10 8.88 13.82
C ALA A 581 -18.29 7.95 13.52
N GLY A 582 -18.96 7.46 14.56
CA GLY A 582 -19.92 6.35 14.47
C GLY A 582 -19.48 5.08 15.21
N HIS A 583 -18.18 4.89 15.46
CA HIS A 583 -17.67 3.76 16.25
C HIS A 583 -18.10 3.85 17.72
N ARG A 584 -18.24 2.69 18.38
CA ARG A 584 -18.57 2.57 19.81
C ARG A 584 -17.58 1.62 20.46
N GLU A 585 -17.06 2.01 21.62
CA GLU A 585 -16.15 1.19 22.43
C GLU A 585 -16.85 0.59 23.66
N GLY A 586 -16.09 -0.17 24.46
CA GLY A 586 -16.58 -0.77 25.70
C GLY A 586 -17.82 -1.65 25.51
N LYS A 587 -18.72 -1.66 26.50
CA LYS A 587 -19.92 -2.52 26.53
C LYS A 587 -20.88 -2.27 25.36
N GLU A 588 -21.03 -1.02 24.93
CA GLU A 588 -21.91 -0.62 23.82
C GLU A 588 -21.31 -1.01 22.46
N GLY A 589 -19.97 -0.98 22.39
CA GLY A 589 -19.18 -1.43 21.26
C GLY A 589 -19.24 -2.92 20.95
N ILE A 590 -19.64 -3.80 21.86
CA ILE A 590 -19.59 -5.26 21.65
C ILE A 590 -20.78 -5.81 20.85
N ASN A 591 -20.51 -6.79 19.98
CA ASN A 591 -21.55 -7.58 19.32
C ASN A 591 -22.16 -8.64 20.27
N PRO A 592 -23.41 -8.48 20.75
CA PRO A 592 -24.02 -9.38 21.73
C PRO A 592 -24.39 -10.77 21.17
N VAL A 593 -24.33 -10.96 19.85
CA VAL A 593 -24.51 -12.27 19.20
C VAL A 593 -23.29 -13.17 19.42
N VAL A 594 -22.08 -12.61 19.37
CA VAL A 594 -20.83 -13.38 19.41
C VAL A 594 -20.21 -13.40 20.81
N TYR A 595 -20.44 -12.36 21.61
CA TYR A 595 -19.80 -12.18 22.92
C TYR A 595 -20.82 -11.93 24.05
N ASP A 596 -20.39 -12.20 25.27
CA ASP A 596 -20.97 -11.72 26.52
C ASP A 596 -20.08 -10.60 27.10
N TRP A 597 -20.65 -9.62 27.82
CA TRP A 597 -19.86 -8.64 28.58
C TRP A 597 -19.72 -9.13 30.03
N VAL A 598 -18.50 -9.51 30.43
CA VAL A 598 -18.23 -10.15 31.73
C VAL A 598 -16.98 -9.53 32.36
N ASN A 599 -17.11 -9.04 33.59
CA ASN A 599 -16.01 -8.44 34.37
C ASN A 599 -15.23 -7.34 33.60
N GLY A 600 -15.96 -6.43 32.94
CA GLY A 600 -15.36 -5.29 32.23
C GLY A 600 -14.74 -5.61 30.86
N ARG A 601 -14.91 -6.83 30.34
CA ARG A 601 -14.36 -7.26 29.05
C ARG A 601 -15.36 -8.09 28.24
N ALA A 602 -15.15 -8.14 26.93
CA ALA A 602 -15.82 -9.11 26.06
C ALA A 602 -15.33 -10.54 26.34
N ARG A 603 -16.23 -11.51 26.24
CA ARG A 603 -15.92 -12.94 26.28
C ARG A 603 -16.72 -13.65 25.18
N ARG A 604 -16.05 -14.32 24.24
CA ARG A 604 -16.70 -15.10 23.17
C ARG A 604 -17.64 -16.15 23.77
N LYS A 605 -18.82 -16.33 23.17
CA LYS A 605 -19.80 -17.33 23.62
C LYS A 605 -19.27 -18.75 23.37
N PRO A 606 -19.60 -19.74 24.22
CA PRO A 606 -19.15 -21.11 24.04
C PRO A 606 -19.76 -21.74 22.78
N ILE A 607 -19.04 -22.69 22.17
CA ILE A 607 -19.43 -23.35 20.92
C ILE A 607 -20.80 -24.06 21.01
N GLU A 608 -21.23 -24.48 22.20
CA GLU A 608 -22.57 -25.06 22.41
C GLU A 608 -23.71 -24.08 22.06
N ALA A 609 -23.52 -22.77 22.29
CA ALA A 609 -24.51 -21.76 21.87
C ALA A 609 -24.66 -21.69 20.35
N ALA A 610 -23.57 -21.89 19.62
CA ALA A 610 -23.59 -22.00 18.16
C ALA A 610 -24.25 -23.31 17.69
N LYS A 611 -24.02 -24.43 18.38
CA LYS A 611 -24.70 -25.70 18.07
C LYS A 611 -26.22 -25.63 18.29
N THR A 612 -26.69 -24.93 19.33
CA THR A 612 -28.12 -24.65 19.52
C THR A 612 -28.67 -23.86 18.34
N LEU A 613 -27.99 -22.79 17.91
CA LEU A 613 -28.38 -22.01 16.72
C LEU A 613 -28.35 -22.83 15.42
N MET A 614 -27.41 -23.79 15.27
CA MET A 614 -27.38 -24.74 14.15
C MET A 614 -28.61 -25.66 14.14
N ALA A 615 -28.98 -26.24 15.29
CA ALA A 615 -30.19 -27.05 15.41
C ALA A 615 -31.45 -26.23 15.11
N GLU A 616 -31.55 -25.01 15.64
CA GLU A 616 -32.63 -24.06 15.36
C GLU A 616 -32.65 -23.52 13.91
N ALA A 617 -31.54 -23.63 13.18
CA ALA A 617 -31.45 -23.34 11.74
C ALA A 617 -31.88 -24.53 10.86
N GLY A 618 -32.20 -25.69 11.45
CA GLY A 618 -32.51 -26.92 10.72
C GLY A 618 -31.29 -27.78 10.38
N TYR A 619 -30.12 -27.49 10.97
CA TYR A 619 -28.85 -28.20 10.74
C TYR A 619 -28.23 -28.80 12.02
N PRO A 620 -28.97 -29.60 12.83
CA PRO A 620 -28.43 -30.22 14.04
C PRO A 620 -27.18 -31.05 13.71
N ASN A 621 -26.09 -30.85 14.46
CA ASN A 621 -24.77 -31.45 14.21
C ASN A 621 -24.28 -31.31 12.76
N GLY A 622 -24.62 -30.22 12.08
CA GLY A 622 -24.21 -29.96 10.70
C GLY A 622 -24.95 -30.79 9.64
N MET A 623 -26.06 -31.45 9.98
CA MET A 623 -26.85 -32.30 9.08
C MET A 623 -28.22 -31.67 8.82
N ASP A 624 -28.66 -31.54 7.56
CA ASP A 624 -30.01 -31.03 7.25
C ASP A 624 -31.09 -31.96 7.81
N ALA A 625 -31.96 -31.41 8.68
CA ALA A 625 -32.93 -32.18 9.46
C ALA A 625 -34.07 -32.83 8.63
N ARG A 626 -34.16 -32.55 7.33
CA ARG A 626 -35.19 -33.09 6.42
C ARG A 626 -34.66 -34.21 5.53
N THR A 627 -33.36 -34.17 5.22
CA THR A 627 -32.71 -35.05 4.24
C THR A 627 -31.64 -35.96 4.83
N GLY A 628 -31.11 -35.64 6.02
CA GLY A 628 -29.98 -36.36 6.62
C GLY A 628 -28.65 -36.15 5.88
N ALA A 629 -28.58 -35.18 4.95
CA ALA A 629 -27.35 -34.84 4.24
C ALA A 629 -26.46 -33.88 5.05
N PRO A 630 -25.12 -33.97 4.96
CA PRO A 630 -24.23 -33.03 5.60
C PRO A 630 -24.31 -31.65 4.93
N LEU A 631 -24.25 -30.58 5.73
CA LEU A 631 -24.21 -29.21 5.24
C LEU A 631 -22.85 -28.93 4.61
N VAL A 632 -22.84 -28.77 3.29
CA VAL A 632 -21.69 -28.31 2.50
C VAL A 632 -21.86 -26.82 2.21
N LEU A 633 -20.86 -26.02 2.54
CA LEU A 633 -20.80 -24.59 2.21
C LEU A 633 -19.57 -24.27 1.38
N TYR A 634 -19.71 -23.34 0.43
CA TYR A 634 -18.66 -22.97 -0.51
C TYR A 634 -18.04 -21.62 -0.15
N PHE A 635 -16.72 -21.58 -0.03
CA PHE A 635 -15.94 -20.40 0.33
C PHE A 635 -15.04 -19.97 -0.83
N ASP A 636 -15.44 -18.92 -1.55
CA ASP A 636 -14.75 -18.37 -2.71
C ASP A 636 -13.70 -17.33 -2.28
N VAL A 637 -12.45 -17.50 -2.71
CA VAL A 637 -11.28 -16.71 -2.26
C VAL A 637 -10.28 -16.43 -3.39
N THR A 638 -9.32 -15.53 -3.14
CA THR A 638 -8.27 -15.14 -4.11
C THR A 638 -6.88 -15.71 -3.80
N ALA A 639 -6.75 -16.41 -2.67
CA ALA A 639 -5.58 -17.13 -2.18
C ALA A 639 -4.89 -18.04 -3.23
N ARG A 640 -3.56 -17.99 -3.31
CA ARG A 640 -2.72 -18.80 -4.24
C ARG A 640 -1.38 -19.26 -3.65
N GLY A 641 -0.98 -18.76 -2.47
CA GLY A 641 0.29 -19.02 -1.83
C GLY A 641 0.31 -20.28 -0.95
N ALA A 642 1.51 -20.62 -0.46
CA ALA A 642 1.68 -21.66 0.55
C ALA A 642 1.23 -21.19 1.95
N GLU A 643 1.39 -19.90 2.24
CA GLU A 643 0.95 -19.25 3.49
C GLU A 643 -0.58 -19.33 3.62
N ASP A 644 -1.31 -18.94 2.56
CA ASP A 644 -2.79 -19.01 2.49
C ASP A 644 -3.34 -20.41 2.78
N LYS A 645 -2.59 -21.48 2.46
CA LYS A 645 -3.06 -22.84 2.74
C LYS A 645 -3.28 -23.04 4.25
N SER A 646 -2.44 -22.45 5.09
CA SER A 646 -2.52 -22.59 6.54
C SER A 646 -3.75 -21.89 7.12
N SER A 647 -4.08 -20.69 6.65
CA SER A 647 -5.30 -19.97 7.06
C SER A 647 -6.57 -20.63 6.52
N LEU A 648 -6.54 -21.21 5.31
CA LEU A 648 -7.65 -21.96 4.74
C LEU A 648 -7.86 -23.33 5.41
N ASP A 649 -6.80 -24.05 5.79
CA ASP A 649 -6.90 -25.29 6.57
C ASP A 649 -7.34 -25.00 8.01
N TRP A 650 -7.00 -23.82 8.56
CA TRP A 650 -7.56 -23.32 9.81
C TRP A 650 -9.05 -22.98 9.69
N MET A 651 -9.47 -22.27 8.64
CA MET A 651 -10.89 -21.91 8.43
C MET A 651 -11.79 -23.14 8.33
N ARG A 652 -11.31 -24.21 7.66
CA ARG A 652 -11.99 -25.52 7.65
C ARG A 652 -12.16 -26.08 9.07
N LYS A 653 -11.15 -26.00 9.95
CA LYS A 653 -11.26 -26.43 11.35
C LYS A 653 -12.30 -25.62 12.12
N GLN A 654 -12.40 -24.31 11.88
CA GLN A 654 -13.42 -23.46 12.52
C GLN A 654 -14.84 -23.90 12.15
N PHE A 655 -15.11 -24.13 10.85
CA PHE A 655 -16.42 -24.65 10.39
C PHE A 655 -16.68 -26.09 10.85
N GLN A 656 -15.63 -26.91 10.99
CA GLN A 656 -15.71 -28.26 11.55
C GLN A 656 -16.07 -28.27 13.05
N LYS A 657 -15.90 -27.17 13.81
CA LYS A 657 -16.45 -27.00 15.18
C LYS A 657 -18.00 -27.14 15.20
N LEU A 658 -18.66 -26.90 14.06
CA LEU A 658 -20.10 -27.08 13.82
C LEU A 658 -20.44 -28.27 12.90
N ASN A 659 -19.43 -29.09 12.56
CA ASN A 659 -19.52 -30.19 11.59
C ASN A 659 -19.97 -29.77 10.18
N ILE A 660 -19.65 -28.53 9.76
CA ILE A 660 -19.95 -28.01 8.42
C ILE A 660 -18.79 -28.33 7.47
N GLN A 661 -19.09 -28.89 6.30
CA GLN A 661 -18.08 -29.19 5.27
C GLN A 661 -17.78 -27.95 4.42
N LEU A 662 -16.65 -27.28 4.71
CA LEU A 662 -16.24 -26.07 4.00
C LEU A 662 -15.40 -26.38 2.74
N VAL A 663 -15.97 -26.17 1.57
CA VAL A 663 -15.33 -26.38 0.26
C VAL A 663 -14.77 -25.06 -0.27
N VAL A 664 -13.44 -24.89 -0.13
CA VAL A 664 -12.71 -23.70 -0.58
C VAL A 664 -12.56 -23.70 -2.11
N ARG A 665 -12.81 -22.55 -2.73
CA ARG A 665 -12.76 -22.28 -4.17
C ARG A 665 -11.84 -21.09 -4.46
N SER A 666 -10.54 -21.34 -4.61
CA SER A 666 -9.60 -20.31 -5.08
C SER A 666 -9.87 -19.91 -6.54
N THR A 667 -9.76 -18.62 -6.83
CA THR A 667 -9.75 -18.05 -8.19
C THR A 667 -8.80 -16.86 -8.29
N ASP A 668 -8.43 -16.45 -9.51
CA ASP A 668 -7.75 -15.18 -9.72
C ASP A 668 -8.65 -13.98 -9.34
N TYR A 669 -8.05 -12.83 -9.07
CA TYR A 669 -8.76 -11.65 -8.56
C TYR A 669 -9.82 -11.12 -9.53
N ASN A 670 -9.54 -11.10 -10.83
CA ASN A 670 -10.48 -10.60 -11.84
C ASN A 670 -11.71 -11.52 -11.95
N ARG A 671 -11.50 -12.83 -11.97
CA ARG A 671 -12.56 -13.84 -11.95
C ARG A 671 -13.32 -13.89 -10.62
N PHE A 672 -12.67 -13.54 -9.51
CA PHE A 672 -13.32 -13.39 -8.22
C PHE A 672 -14.24 -12.15 -8.19
N GLN A 673 -13.77 -10.99 -8.66
CA GLN A 673 -14.63 -9.82 -8.85
C GLN A 673 -15.83 -10.13 -9.77
N ASP A 674 -15.63 -10.88 -10.86
CA ASP A 674 -16.71 -11.32 -11.77
C ASP A 674 -17.75 -12.21 -11.07
N LYS A 675 -17.32 -13.17 -10.23
CA LYS A 675 -18.23 -13.97 -9.39
C LYS A 675 -19.05 -13.09 -8.43
N ILE A 676 -18.42 -12.12 -7.78
CA ILE A 676 -19.06 -11.25 -6.79
C ILE A 676 -20.10 -10.34 -7.47
N ARG A 677 -19.74 -9.66 -8.57
CA ARG A 677 -20.69 -8.88 -9.39
C ARG A 677 -21.90 -9.72 -9.82
N LYS A 678 -21.66 -10.95 -10.27
CA LYS A 678 -22.73 -11.88 -10.71
C LYS A 678 -23.48 -12.59 -9.57
N GLY A 679 -23.16 -12.34 -8.30
CA GLY A 679 -23.81 -12.99 -7.16
C GLY A 679 -23.60 -14.52 -7.12
N ASN A 680 -22.48 -15.01 -7.66
CA ASN A 680 -22.17 -16.44 -7.82
C ASN A 680 -21.25 -17.02 -6.72
N ALA A 681 -20.85 -16.22 -5.74
CA ALA A 681 -20.22 -16.71 -4.51
C ALA A 681 -21.29 -17.00 -3.44
N GLN A 682 -21.06 -17.98 -2.57
CA GLN A 682 -21.95 -18.27 -1.43
C GLN A 682 -21.41 -17.62 -0.15
N ILE A 683 -20.20 -17.99 0.24
CA ILE A 683 -19.38 -17.32 1.26
C ILE A 683 -18.13 -16.79 0.56
N PHE A 684 -17.67 -15.60 0.92
CA PHE A 684 -16.47 -14.99 0.34
C PHE A 684 -15.67 -14.18 1.36
N GLU A 685 -14.40 -13.95 1.07
CA GLU A 685 -13.52 -13.06 1.86
C GLU A 685 -13.36 -11.72 1.14
N TRP A 686 -13.47 -10.61 1.87
CA TRP A 686 -13.35 -9.27 1.30
C TRP A 686 -12.77 -8.29 2.33
N GLY A 687 -12.31 -7.14 1.86
CA GLY A 687 -11.83 -6.06 2.72
C GLY A 687 -12.24 -4.69 2.18
N TRP A 688 -12.29 -3.70 3.06
CA TRP A 688 -12.55 -2.30 2.73
C TRP A 688 -11.55 -1.40 3.44
N ASN A 689 -11.03 -0.40 2.73
CA ASN A 689 -10.27 0.72 3.29
C ASN A 689 -11.15 1.97 3.16
N ALA A 690 -11.20 2.82 4.18
CA ALA A 690 -11.95 4.05 4.11
C ALA A 690 -11.40 4.99 3.03
N ASP A 691 -12.26 5.51 2.15
CA ASP A 691 -11.91 6.67 1.32
C ASP A 691 -11.89 7.95 2.18
N TYR A 692 -12.79 8.04 3.16
CA TYR A 692 -12.96 9.20 4.04
C TYR A 692 -13.46 8.80 5.45
N PRO A 693 -13.23 9.63 6.51
CA PRO A 693 -13.35 9.22 7.92
C PRO A 693 -14.79 9.17 8.47
N ASP A 694 -15.75 8.68 7.70
CA ASP A 694 -17.18 8.71 8.03
C ASP A 694 -17.81 7.31 8.07
N ALA A 695 -18.73 7.07 9.02
CA ALA A 695 -19.48 5.81 9.11
C ALA A 695 -20.26 5.46 7.84
N GLU A 696 -20.69 6.45 7.05
CA GLU A 696 -21.39 6.25 5.78
C GLU A 696 -20.55 5.41 4.81
N ASN A 697 -19.23 5.64 4.73
CA ASN A 697 -18.30 4.87 3.88
C ASN A 697 -18.12 3.40 4.32
N PHE A 698 -18.60 3.01 5.51
CA PHE A 698 -18.68 1.60 5.94
C PHE A 698 -20.11 1.03 5.90
N LEU A 699 -21.12 1.88 6.07
CA LEU A 699 -22.53 1.48 6.10
C LEU A 699 -23.13 1.35 4.68
N PHE A 700 -22.64 2.11 3.69
CA PHE A 700 -23.16 2.01 2.31
C PHE A 700 -22.89 0.63 1.67
N LEU A 701 -21.83 -0.05 2.12
CA LEU A 701 -21.47 -1.43 1.77
C LEU A 701 -22.52 -2.48 2.19
N LEU A 702 -23.52 -2.07 2.97
CA LEU A 702 -24.65 -2.89 3.40
C LEU A 702 -26.00 -2.20 3.10
N HIS A 703 -26.01 -1.14 2.30
CA HIS A 703 -27.23 -0.46 1.84
C HIS A 703 -27.84 -1.20 0.65
N GLY A 704 -29.16 -1.46 0.68
CA GLY A 704 -29.87 -2.25 -0.32
C GLY A 704 -29.72 -1.81 -1.78
N PRO A 705 -29.97 -0.52 -2.13
CA PRO A 705 -29.73 0.02 -3.47
C PRO A 705 -28.30 -0.18 -4.00
N GLN A 706 -27.31 -0.24 -3.11
CA GLN A 706 -25.90 -0.41 -3.46
C GLN A 706 -25.52 -1.88 -3.69
N GLN A 707 -26.49 -2.79 -3.88
CA GLN A 707 -26.29 -4.19 -4.26
C GLN A 707 -25.27 -4.35 -5.41
N LYS A 708 -24.45 -5.40 -5.32
CA LYS A 708 -23.39 -5.67 -6.32
C LYS A 708 -23.89 -6.48 -7.52
N THR A 709 -25.10 -7.01 -7.43
CA THR A 709 -25.77 -7.81 -8.46
C THR A 709 -27.08 -7.15 -8.85
N GLY A 710 -27.17 -6.70 -10.10
CA GLY A 710 -28.33 -5.96 -10.64
C GLY A 710 -28.14 -4.44 -10.67
N SER A 711 -27.21 -3.91 -9.88
CA SER A 711 -26.69 -2.54 -9.92
C SER A 711 -25.16 -2.55 -9.83
N GLU A 712 -24.52 -1.42 -10.13
CA GLU A 712 -23.04 -1.27 -10.10
C GLU A 712 -22.52 -0.87 -8.71
N GLY A 713 -23.19 -1.31 -7.64
CA GLY A 713 -22.88 -0.94 -6.26
C GLY A 713 -21.84 -1.84 -5.57
N GLU A 714 -21.40 -1.42 -4.39
CA GLU A 714 -20.30 -2.05 -3.64
C GLU A 714 -20.75 -3.04 -2.54
N ASN A 715 -22.05 -3.22 -2.30
CA ASN A 715 -22.60 -4.18 -1.34
C ASN A 715 -22.47 -5.62 -1.85
N ALA A 716 -21.27 -6.18 -1.73
CA ALA A 716 -20.88 -7.53 -2.16
C ALA A 716 -21.69 -8.65 -1.48
N ALA A 717 -22.28 -8.38 -0.30
CA ALA A 717 -23.17 -9.32 0.39
C ALA A 717 -24.59 -9.35 -0.20
N ASN A 718 -24.92 -8.41 -1.10
CA ASN A 718 -26.26 -8.18 -1.65
C ASN A 718 -27.35 -8.01 -0.56
N TYR A 719 -26.99 -7.53 0.63
CA TYR A 719 -27.93 -7.36 1.75
C TYR A 719 -28.89 -6.19 1.50
N SER A 720 -30.16 -6.34 1.85
CA SER A 720 -31.15 -5.25 1.91
C SER A 720 -32.12 -5.50 3.06
N ASN A 721 -32.50 -4.43 3.74
CA ASN A 721 -33.47 -4.46 4.84
C ASN A 721 -34.12 -3.07 4.93
N SER A 722 -35.42 -2.99 4.69
CA SER A 722 -36.16 -1.71 4.61
C SER A 722 -36.11 -0.84 5.87
N GLU A 723 -35.81 -1.41 7.06
CA GLU A 723 -35.52 -0.57 8.24
C GLU A 723 -34.12 0.03 8.16
N TYR A 724 -33.11 -0.79 7.81
CA TYR A 724 -31.73 -0.35 7.63
C TYR A 724 -31.60 0.68 6.51
N ASP A 725 -32.20 0.40 5.36
CA ASP A 725 -32.12 1.23 4.16
C ASP A 725 -32.73 2.62 4.42
N ARG A 726 -33.89 2.68 5.10
CA ARG A 726 -34.50 3.95 5.54
C ARG A 726 -33.66 4.71 6.57
N LEU A 727 -32.95 4.01 7.47
CA LEU A 727 -32.06 4.65 8.45
C LEU A 727 -30.77 5.16 7.79
N PHE A 728 -30.23 4.45 6.79
CA PHE A 728 -29.08 4.88 5.99
C PHE A 728 -29.39 6.19 5.23
N GLU A 729 -30.52 6.23 4.52
CA GLU A 729 -30.94 7.41 3.76
C GLU A 729 -31.15 8.66 4.64
N GLN A 730 -31.55 8.49 5.91
CA GLN A 730 -31.58 9.57 6.89
C GLN A 730 -30.15 9.94 7.35
N MET A 731 -29.37 8.96 7.79
CA MET A 731 -28.06 9.12 8.42
C MET A 731 -27.00 9.76 7.52
N LYS A 732 -27.01 9.47 6.21
CA LYS A 732 -26.00 9.97 5.26
C LYS A 732 -26.01 11.50 5.10
N ASN A 733 -27.17 12.15 5.31
CA ASN A 733 -27.36 13.60 5.12
C ASN A 733 -27.26 14.42 6.43
N MET A 734 -26.97 13.76 7.55
CA MET A 734 -26.81 14.37 8.87
C MET A 734 -25.34 14.66 9.18
N GLU A 735 -25.09 15.75 9.90
CA GLU A 735 -23.77 16.05 10.46
C GLU A 735 -23.45 15.15 11.67
N ASN A 736 -22.17 15.05 12.03
CA ASN A 736 -21.73 14.26 13.17
C ASN A 736 -22.27 14.83 14.50
N GLY A 737 -23.11 14.05 15.18
CA GLY A 737 -23.74 14.45 16.45
C GLY A 737 -24.57 13.34 17.09
N PRO A 738 -25.16 13.56 18.29
CA PRO A 738 -25.79 12.51 19.09
C PRO A 738 -26.95 11.78 18.40
N GLU A 739 -27.78 12.49 17.62
CA GLU A 739 -28.89 11.87 16.90
C GLU A 739 -28.40 10.94 15.78
N ARG A 740 -27.41 11.39 14.99
CA ARG A 740 -26.77 10.58 13.94
C ARG A 740 -26.14 9.32 14.55
N GLN A 741 -25.45 9.46 15.69
CA GLN A 741 -24.88 8.32 16.40
C GLN A 741 -25.96 7.33 16.87
N HIS A 742 -27.09 7.79 17.42
CA HIS A 742 -28.18 6.90 17.81
C HIS A 742 -28.80 6.14 16.61
N ILE A 743 -28.85 6.76 15.43
CA ILE A 743 -29.26 6.09 14.19
C ILE A 743 -28.22 5.05 13.76
N ILE A 744 -26.92 5.39 13.80
CA ILE A 744 -25.81 4.46 13.54
C ILE A 744 -25.86 3.26 14.52
N ASP A 745 -26.08 3.50 15.81
CA ASP A 745 -26.20 2.45 16.82
C ASP A 745 -27.37 1.48 16.50
N ARG A 746 -28.52 2.00 16.04
CA ARG A 746 -29.63 1.16 15.56
C ARG A 746 -29.26 0.36 14.31
N MET A 747 -28.62 0.99 13.33
CA MET A 747 -28.17 0.36 12.09
C MET A 747 -27.18 -0.78 12.37
N VAL A 748 -26.16 -0.51 13.18
CA VAL A 748 -25.16 -1.51 13.60
C VAL A 748 -25.82 -2.65 14.40
N ASN A 749 -26.83 -2.39 15.23
CA ASN A 749 -27.58 -3.45 15.92
C ASN A 749 -28.46 -4.29 14.98
N ILE A 750 -29.08 -3.70 13.96
CA ILE A 750 -29.77 -4.44 12.88
C ILE A 750 -28.78 -5.37 12.16
N LEU A 751 -27.61 -4.85 11.80
CA LEU A 751 -26.56 -5.61 11.14
C LEU A 751 -25.98 -6.73 12.01
N ARG A 752 -25.68 -6.46 13.29
CA ARG A 752 -25.24 -7.48 14.28
C ARG A 752 -26.26 -8.60 14.40
N ARG A 753 -27.55 -8.26 14.48
CA ARG A 753 -28.66 -9.22 14.53
C ARG A 753 -28.71 -10.06 13.26
N ASP A 754 -28.72 -9.43 12.09
CA ASP A 754 -28.96 -10.13 10.82
C ASP A 754 -27.69 -10.79 10.24
N ALA A 755 -26.51 -10.45 10.74
CA ALA A 755 -25.21 -11.05 10.43
C ALA A 755 -24.97 -11.29 8.91
N PRO A 756 -25.02 -10.26 8.05
CA PRO A 756 -24.68 -10.42 6.62
C PRO A 756 -23.19 -10.69 6.41
N TRP A 757 -22.34 -10.26 7.35
CA TRP A 757 -20.92 -10.59 7.43
C TRP A 757 -20.60 -11.28 8.76
N LEU A 758 -19.59 -12.15 8.72
CA LEU A 758 -18.65 -12.32 9.83
C LEU A 758 -17.74 -11.10 9.84
N TRP A 759 -17.84 -10.26 10.88
CA TRP A 759 -17.16 -8.96 10.96
C TRP A 759 -15.64 -9.03 10.79
N GLY A 760 -15.02 -10.17 11.11
CA GLY A 760 -13.60 -10.39 10.94
C GLY A 760 -12.75 -9.54 11.88
N TYR A 761 -11.88 -8.69 11.33
CA TYR A 761 -10.99 -7.84 12.11
C TYR A 761 -10.68 -6.50 11.44
N HIS A 762 -10.41 -5.49 12.26
CA HIS A 762 -9.81 -4.22 11.85
C HIS A 762 -8.28 -4.37 11.95
N PRO A 763 -7.50 -4.25 10.86
CA PRO A 763 -6.05 -4.34 10.90
C PRO A 763 -5.40 -3.29 11.81
N LYS A 764 -4.23 -3.64 12.38
CA LYS A 764 -3.30 -2.67 12.99
C LYS A 764 -2.06 -2.54 12.12
N ASP A 765 -1.68 -1.31 11.79
CA ASP A 765 -0.46 -1.03 11.06
C ASP A 765 0.70 -0.84 12.02
N TYR A 766 1.82 -1.51 11.75
CA TYR A 766 3.03 -1.47 12.56
C TYR A 766 4.15 -0.83 11.74
N GLY A 767 4.64 0.33 12.17
CA GLY A 767 5.80 1.00 11.57
C GLY A 767 6.97 1.04 12.54
N LEU A 768 8.17 0.74 12.05
CA LEU A 768 9.41 0.91 12.81
C LEU A 768 10.15 2.14 12.32
N TYR A 769 10.64 2.93 13.28
CA TYR A 769 11.29 4.22 13.05
C TYR A 769 12.56 4.31 13.89
N HIS A 770 13.65 4.76 13.29
CA HIS A 770 14.88 5.06 14.04
C HIS A 770 14.73 6.32 14.88
N ALA A 771 15.49 6.44 15.98
CA ALA A 771 15.46 7.58 16.89
C ALA A 771 15.70 8.96 16.22
N TRP A 772 16.39 9.00 15.07
CA TRP A 772 16.58 10.24 14.30
C TRP A 772 15.35 10.68 13.50
N TYR A 773 14.33 9.82 13.33
CA TYR A 773 13.12 10.12 12.58
C TYR A 773 12.03 10.62 13.54
N SER A 774 11.86 11.95 13.55
CA SER A 774 10.87 12.68 14.37
C SER A 774 9.55 12.94 13.61
N ASN A 775 8.52 13.32 14.38
CA ASN A 775 7.24 13.84 13.88
C ASN A 775 6.43 12.85 13.03
N VAL A 776 6.57 11.55 13.32
CA VAL A 776 5.78 10.50 12.69
C VAL A 776 4.52 10.25 13.49
N GLU A 777 3.38 10.53 12.89
CA GLU A 777 2.06 10.10 13.35
C GLU A 777 1.48 9.11 12.30
N PRO A 778 1.21 7.83 12.64
CA PRO A 778 0.82 6.82 11.66
C PRO A 778 -0.62 7.00 11.14
N ASN A 779 -0.77 7.83 10.12
CA ASN A 779 -2.05 8.19 9.53
C ASN A 779 -2.27 7.50 8.17
N ARG A 780 -3.47 6.92 7.94
CA ARG A 780 -3.88 6.27 6.68
C ARG A 780 -5.00 6.97 5.90
N LEU A 781 -5.40 8.17 6.30
CA LEU A 781 -6.31 9.04 5.55
C LEU A 781 -5.63 10.36 5.13
N SER A 782 -4.83 10.96 6.01
CA SER A 782 -3.97 12.09 5.65
C SER A 782 -2.67 11.61 4.99
N HIS A 783 -2.62 11.70 3.67
CA HIS A 783 -1.51 11.21 2.85
C HIS A 783 -0.46 12.29 2.52
N ASN A 784 -0.75 13.58 2.66
CA ASN A 784 0.17 14.69 2.37
C ASN A 784 1.20 14.96 3.49
N ASN A 785 1.60 13.89 4.18
CA ASN A 785 2.26 13.94 5.48
C ASN A 785 3.78 14.17 5.44
N MET A 786 4.44 14.02 4.29
CA MET A 786 5.91 14.08 4.20
C MET A 786 6.50 15.45 4.54
N LYS A 787 5.68 16.51 4.51
CA LYS A 787 6.10 17.86 4.93
C LYS A 787 6.41 17.96 6.42
N TYR A 788 5.73 17.16 7.25
CA TYR A 788 5.84 17.19 8.72
C TYR A 788 7.04 16.42 9.27
N TYR A 789 7.55 15.44 8.51
CA TYR A 789 8.65 14.55 8.90
C TYR A 789 9.99 15.30 9.00
N ARG A 790 10.79 14.97 10.03
CA ARG A 790 12.14 15.53 10.23
C ARG A 790 13.16 14.44 10.55
N ILE A 791 14.32 14.51 9.92
CA ILE A 791 15.46 13.61 10.13
C ILE A 791 16.62 14.34 10.81
N ASP A 792 17.12 13.79 11.92
CA ASP A 792 18.44 14.13 12.45
C ASP A 792 19.54 13.43 11.61
N GLY A 793 20.03 14.14 10.60
CA GLY A 793 21.07 13.65 9.71
C GLY A 793 22.40 13.36 10.43
N SER A 794 22.73 14.11 11.47
CA SER A 794 23.97 13.97 12.25
C SER A 794 23.97 12.69 13.07
N LEU A 795 22.91 12.45 13.84
CA LEU A 795 22.71 11.20 14.59
C LEU A 795 22.68 9.99 13.65
N ARG A 796 21.99 10.11 12.51
CA ARG A 796 21.96 9.05 11.49
C ARG A 796 23.34 8.77 10.90
N ALA A 797 24.12 9.79 10.56
CA ALA A 797 25.46 9.60 10.01
C ALA A 797 26.41 8.95 11.04
N GLN A 798 26.29 9.33 12.31
CA GLN A 798 26.98 8.64 13.41
C GLN A 798 26.58 7.16 13.47
N LYS A 799 25.28 6.84 13.54
CA LYS A 799 24.81 5.45 13.68
C LYS A 799 25.13 4.60 12.45
N ARG A 800 25.04 5.15 11.24
CA ARG A 800 25.50 4.48 10.01
C ARG A 800 26.99 4.12 10.07
N ARG A 801 27.85 4.98 10.64
CA ARG A 801 29.28 4.67 10.88
C ARG A 801 29.44 3.55 11.91
N GLU A 802 28.81 3.67 13.08
CA GLU A 802 28.88 2.66 14.16
C GLU A 802 28.38 1.26 13.75
N TRP A 803 27.37 1.16 12.88
CA TRP A 803 26.73 -0.12 12.53
C TRP A 803 27.29 -0.80 11.26
N ASN A 804 28.14 -0.12 10.49
CA ASN A 804 28.66 -0.61 9.20
C ASN A 804 30.20 -0.63 9.15
N GLU A 805 30.88 -0.82 10.28
CA GLU A 805 32.34 -0.98 10.29
C GLU A 805 32.78 -2.22 9.47
N PRO A 806 33.76 -2.09 8.56
CA PRO A 806 34.16 -3.20 7.69
C PRO A 806 34.99 -4.24 8.45
N VAL A 807 34.55 -5.49 8.44
CA VAL A 807 35.26 -6.63 9.07
C VAL A 807 36.47 -7.04 8.22
N LEU A 808 37.57 -6.30 8.32
CA LEU A 808 38.76 -6.49 7.48
C LEU A 808 39.62 -7.72 7.85
N GLY A 809 39.47 -8.28 9.05
CA GLY A 809 40.32 -9.37 9.56
C GLY A 809 40.52 -10.56 8.59
N PRO A 810 39.45 -11.14 8.01
CA PRO A 810 39.58 -12.21 7.03
C PRO A 810 40.30 -11.79 5.74
N ILE A 811 40.09 -10.56 5.27
CA ILE A 811 40.76 -10.02 4.07
C ILE A 811 42.26 -9.85 4.35
N THR A 812 42.62 -9.27 5.50
CA THR A 812 44.01 -9.15 5.95
C THR A 812 44.68 -10.51 6.07
N LEU A 813 44.00 -11.52 6.62
CA LEU A 813 44.52 -12.89 6.69
C LEU A 813 44.78 -13.49 5.29
N VAL A 814 43.84 -13.34 4.35
CA VAL A 814 44.02 -13.79 2.95
C VAL A 814 45.19 -13.08 2.27
N VAL A 815 45.34 -11.76 2.46
CA VAL A 815 46.47 -10.99 1.93
C VAL A 815 47.80 -11.46 2.53
N VAL A 816 47.87 -11.69 3.85
CA VAL A 816 49.06 -12.23 4.52
C VAL A 816 49.42 -13.63 4.00
N VAL A 817 48.44 -14.52 3.81
CA VAL A 817 48.67 -15.86 3.24
C VAL A 817 49.16 -15.78 1.79
N LEU A 818 48.59 -14.89 0.96
CA LEU A 818 49.05 -14.66 -0.41
C LEU A 818 50.48 -14.12 -0.45
N LEU A 819 50.81 -13.12 0.38
CA LEU A 819 52.17 -12.59 0.48
C LEU A 819 53.17 -13.64 0.99
N ALA A 820 52.79 -14.46 1.97
CA ALA A 820 53.60 -15.58 2.43
C ALA A 820 53.84 -16.63 1.32
N SER A 821 52.83 -16.90 0.49
CA SER A 821 52.94 -17.84 -0.64
C SER A 821 53.92 -17.39 -1.74
N LEU A 822 54.26 -16.09 -1.79
CA LEU A 822 55.26 -15.54 -2.71
C LEU A 822 56.70 -15.68 -2.18
N ILE A 823 56.91 -15.93 -0.88
CA ILE A 823 58.25 -16.05 -0.28
C ILE A 823 59.09 -17.15 -0.97
N PRO A 824 58.59 -18.38 -1.23
CA PRO A 824 59.32 -19.40 -1.96
C PRO A 824 59.72 -18.96 -3.38
N ALA A 825 58.85 -18.24 -4.09
CA ALA A 825 59.14 -17.74 -5.43
C ALA A 825 60.26 -16.68 -5.42
N VAL A 826 60.23 -15.76 -4.46
CA VAL A 826 61.30 -14.75 -4.25
C VAL A 826 62.62 -15.41 -3.85
N VAL A 827 62.59 -16.46 -3.03
CA VAL A 827 63.78 -17.24 -2.65
C VAL A 827 64.37 -17.98 -3.86
N VAL A 828 63.54 -18.62 -4.70
CA VAL A 828 63.99 -19.29 -5.93
C VAL A 828 64.55 -18.28 -6.95
N TYR A 829 63.92 -17.12 -7.10
CA TYR A 829 64.42 -16.03 -7.95
C TYR A 829 65.79 -15.53 -7.48
N ARG A 830 65.94 -15.19 -6.19
CA ARG A 830 67.23 -14.75 -5.60
C ARG A 830 68.32 -15.82 -5.67
N ARG A 831 67.97 -17.11 -5.59
CA ARG A 831 68.92 -18.21 -5.84
C ARG A 831 69.41 -18.20 -7.30
N ARG A 832 68.51 -18.04 -8.28
CA ARG A 832 68.89 -17.95 -9.71
C ARG A 832 69.80 -16.76 -10.02
N GLU A 833 69.52 -15.57 -9.49
CA GLU A 833 70.42 -14.41 -9.66
C GLU A 833 71.82 -14.68 -9.10
N ARG A 834 71.90 -15.23 -7.88
CA ARG A 834 73.20 -15.57 -7.26
C ARG A 834 73.97 -16.64 -8.03
N SER A 835 73.30 -17.63 -8.61
CA SER A 835 73.93 -18.62 -9.48
C SER A 835 74.48 -18.04 -10.79
N ALA A 836 73.92 -16.93 -11.29
CA ALA A 836 74.38 -16.28 -12.52
C ALA A 836 75.63 -15.39 -12.33
N GLY A 837 75.98 -15.02 -11.09
CA GLY A 837 77.05 -14.07 -10.80
C GLY A 837 78.45 -14.65 -10.59
N ILE A 838 78.64 -15.96 -10.68
CA ILE A 838 79.86 -16.65 -10.18
C ILE A 838 80.75 -17.21 -11.31
N SER A 839 80.30 -17.21 -12.58
CA SER A 839 80.98 -17.94 -13.66
C SER A 839 81.94 -17.12 -14.54
N ASN A 840 82.53 -16.01 -14.06
CA ASN A 840 83.40 -15.20 -14.95
C ASN A 840 84.44 -14.26 -14.25
N SER A 841 85.44 -14.82 -13.56
CA SER A 841 86.75 -14.15 -13.34
C SER A 841 87.81 -15.09 -12.76
N GLY A 842 88.97 -15.22 -13.42
CA GLY A 842 90.18 -15.79 -12.80
C GLY A 842 90.94 -16.84 -13.63
N ILE A 843 91.97 -16.39 -14.37
CA ILE A 843 93.09 -17.23 -14.83
C ILE A 843 94.39 -16.49 -14.42
N GLN A 844 95.32 -17.23 -13.83
CA GLN A 844 96.66 -16.80 -13.37
C GLN A 844 97.70 -16.88 -14.52
N PRO A 845 98.97 -16.39 -14.44
CA PRO A 845 99.88 -16.50 -13.26
C PRO A 845 100.98 -15.42 -12.99
N LEU A 846 101.50 -15.38 -11.74
CA LEU A 846 102.93 -15.20 -11.29
C LEU A 846 103.72 -13.91 -11.71
N LEU A 847 104.74 -13.35 -11.03
CA LEU A 847 105.57 -13.56 -9.79
C LEU A 847 106.17 -12.14 -9.40
N PRO A 848 107.03 -11.90 -8.36
CA PRO A 848 107.94 -12.78 -7.62
C PRO A 848 107.92 -12.73 -6.06
N SER A 849 108.81 -13.53 -5.48
CA SER A 849 109.19 -13.67 -4.05
C SER A 849 110.36 -12.71 -3.69
N PRO A 850 110.96 -12.66 -2.47
CA PRO A 850 110.72 -13.39 -1.21
C PRO A 850 110.67 -12.42 0.02
N ALA A 851 111.02 -12.69 1.29
CA ALA A 851 111.43 -13.87 2.09
C ALA A 851 111.15 -13.59 3.60
N HIS A 852 110.87 -14.61 4.43
CA HIS A 852 111.69 -14.93 5.63
C HIS A 852 111.27 -16.21 6.39
N ARG A 853 112.20 -16.75 7.19
CA ARG A 853 111.98 -17.59 8.39
C ARG A 853 111.89 -16.67 9.62
N GLU A 854 111.30 -17.04 10.75
CA GLU A 854 110.87 -18.39 11.22
C GLU A 854 109.35 -18.56 11.28
#